data_AF-A0A316UX79-F1
#
_entry.id   AF-A0A316UX79-F1
#
_cell.length_a   1.000
_cell.length_b   1.000
_cell.length_c   1.000
_cell.angle_alpha   90.00
_cell.angle_beta   90.00
_cell.angle_gamma   90.00
#
_symmetry.space_group_name_H-M   'P 1'
#
loop_
_entity.id
_entity.type
_entity.pdbx_description
1 polymer ?
#
loop_
_entity_poly.entity_id
_entity_poly.type
_entity_poly.pdbx_seq_one_letter_code
_entity_poly.pdbx_strand_id
1 'polypeptide(L)'
;MSQVNNFLASVQQEASASGSNADLSTPAARRAHLLSRVEASPRDSEAWLTLLADCEARLAEGESIEQVRQTYEDFFKVYPNAARQWQSLIDLELSLGNFKEVEQLFTRCLRTTPSVSLWKAYLNYTRRVNPLPAPSATASGDDEGEHGRVRKLIEEAYDFAVRHVGMSRDAGDIWMEYLRFVKEREAKTSWLQGQKMDDMRRIFQRVVGVPVANVEQIWREYDQFENGLNRVTAKKFLAERSPAYMTARSALREMRGLVDPLHRPLLPRLPAWIASVDSPAESDVTRDRERLQGWKAYLQWEESDPLELAATDTDALNKRVSVAYAKATMHMRFYPEIWYMAAKWAESHSPNPNEATQWLKDGLDANPGSFLLSFALVESGEARGATSECAGIFEALLAQVHKRIETLAASLDEQLAKIDTAGQEVRAAALAARRAGGEADEIEGEEREEERKRELARDAEKEALRSTTQPRIESLKEESSLVWIKWMHHVRRTEGLRPTRAVFSKARKSPHCTWQVYEASALMEYHCSKDAGVATKVFELALKTFGSDEAFVVRYLDFLISINDDNNARALFERTITTFQPAERARPIWDRWSSYEYSFGDSTSIKKLEARLAEAFPDEAPLKRLMDRSTYMDLEVIGPRDLGIVNTYGATAADRAVATAAAAAGAVGGEEAAATTTNGSKDAAIAAKAAAAAAAVSAAAATKRPADDMSRRGNSPAVGEGGNKRMRGGAGAGASERDLAPPPPQRRGPLPPQNSAFGAGGAVAANNGGAPGLPPIPPSSAAGAPAPNVLAERPLPDAVLFFLSILPSLRSWDGPRLPAGEIMDVLRGATLPGPGPGQGQGGPGQGQGMGGPPQRGGWGAQRGGMQGGMGTAGGMRGGPMGAAAGRGMPMAGGRRY
;
A
#
# COMPACT_ATOMS: atom_id res chain seq x y z
N MET A 1 6.30 10.59 35.54
CA MET A 1 7.39 10.46 36.54
C MET A 1 8.55 9.68 35.97
N SER A 2 9.01 8.52 36.47
CA SER A 2 10.30 7.90 36.06
C SER A 2 10.63 7.92 34.54
N GLN A 3 9.76 7.40 33.68
CA GLN A 3 9.97 7.46 32.22
C GLN A 3 9.99 8.89 31.64
N VAL A 4 9.20 9.80 32.22
CA VAL A 4 9.18 11.23 31.86
C VAL A 4 10.47 11.91 32.29
N ASN A 5 11.02 11.60 33.46
CA ASN A 5 12.30 12.16 33.91
C ASN A 5 13.47 11.67 33.04
N ASN A 6 13.46 10.41 32.63
CA ASN A 6 14.44 9.86 31.69
C ASN A 6 14.31 10.50 30.29
N PHE A 7 13.09 10.73 29.82
CA PHE A 7 12.84 11.44 28.55
C PHE A 7 13.23 12.93 28.63
N LEU A 8 12.95 13.62 29.73
CA LEU A 8 13.41 15.00 29.94
C LEU A 8 14.95 15.08 29.94
N ALA A 9 15.64 14.07 30.48
CA ALA A 9 17.09 13.97 30.40
C ALA A 9 17.59 13.73 28.96
N SER A 10 16.93 12.87 28.17
CA SER A 10 17.32 12.68 26.75
C SER A 10 17.00 13.90 25.89
N VAL A 11 15.89 14.59 26.10
CA VAL A 11 15.58 15.86 25.41
C VAL A 11 16.55 16.97 25.81
N GLN A 12 17.01 17.02 27.06
CA GLN A 12 18.08 17.95 27.47
C GLN A 12 19.39 17.62 26.73
N GLN A 13 19.71 16.33 26.51
CA GLN A 13 20.84 15.92 25.69
C GLN A 13 20.65 16.29 24.20
N GLU A 14 19.48 16.05 23.60
CA GLU A 14 19.18 16.40 22.20
C GLU A 14 19.19 17.92 21.95
N ALA A 15 18.70 18.72 22.90
CA ALA A 15 18.84 20.18 22.87
C ALA A 15 20.31 20.60 22.88
N SER A 16 21.12 20.01 23.78
CA SER A 16 22.56 20.29 23.84
C SER A 16 23.34 19.80 22.60
N ALA A 17 22.90 18.72 21.95
CA ALA A 17 23.52 18.16 20.75
C ALA A 17 23.15 18.91 19.47
N SER A 18 21.97 19.55 19.42
CA SER A 18 21.51 20.38 18.30
C SER A 18 22.07 21.81 18.30
N GLY A 19 22.93 22.15 19.27
CA GLY A 19 23.47 23.51 19.45
C GLY A 19 22.42 24.54 19.91
N SER A 20 21.21 24.09 20.26
CA SER A 20 20.14 24.97 20.72
C SER A 20 20.31 25.29 22.20
N ASN A 21 20.83 26.50 22.49
CA ASN A 21 20.93 27.06 23.86
C ASN A 21 19.54 27.48 24.42
N ALA A 22 18.56 26.58 24.35
CA ALA A 22 17.26 26.73 24.98
C ALA A 22 17.36 26.29 26.46
N ASP A 23 17.24 27.24 27.39
CA ASP A 23 17.24 26.94 28.83
C ASP A 23 15.90 26.29 29.27
N LEU A 24 15.84 24.97 29.09
CA LEU A 24 14.72 24.10 29.49
C LEU A 24 14.63 23.90 31.02
N SER A 25 15.40 24.61 31.85
CA SER A 25 15.27 24.52 33.32
C SER A 25 13.87 24.93 33.80
N THR A 26 13.27 25.96 33.20
CA THR A 26 11.96 26.46 33.64
C THR A 26 10.80 25.61 33.12
N PRO A 27 9.76 25.36 33.94
CA PRO A 27 8.55 24.66 33.49
C PRO A 27 7.86 25.34 32.28
N ALA A 28 7.95 26.67 32.17
CA ALA A 28 7.37 27.44 31.07
C ALA A 28 8.16 27.24 29.75
N ALA A 29 9.51 27.27 29.80
CA ALA A 29 10.33 27.01 28.62
C ALA A 29 10.13 25.59 28.09
N ARG A 30 9.99 24.58 28.96
CA ARG A 30 9.64 23.21 28.55
C ARG A 30 8.30 23.13 27.82
N ARG A 31 7.26 23.80 28.33
CA ARG A 31 5.95 23.87 27.67
C ARG A 31 6.05 24.58 26.32
N ALA A 32 6.76 25.70 26.23
CA ALA A 32 6.97 26.42 24.97
C ALA A 32 7.74 25.59 23.92
N HIS A 33 8.78 24.86 24.32
CA HIS A 33 9.53 23.96 23.45
C HIS A 33 8.68 22.76 22.97
N LEU A 34 7.89 22.16 23.85
CA LEU A 34 6.97 21.07 23.47
C LEU A 34 5.87 21.56 22.52
N LEU A 35 5.31 22.75 22.74
CA LEU A 35 4.37 23.38 21.81
C LEU A 35 5.03 23.66 20.45
N SER A 36 6.25 24.21 20.43
CA SER A 36 7.00 24.44 19.19
C SER A 36 7.30 23.13 18.42
N ARG A 37 7.65 22.05 19.11
CA ARG A 37 7.76 20.70 18.51
C ARG A 37 6.45 20.22 17.91
N VAL A 38 5.32 20.45 18.58
CA VAL A 38 3.97 20.09 18.09
C VAL A 38 3.52 20.98 16.93
N GLU A 39 3.88 22.26 16.91
CA GLU A 39 3.58 23.18 15.78
C GLU A 39 4.40 22.82 14.53
N ALA A 40 5.67 22.45 14.71
CA ALA A 40 6.54 21.98 13.64
C ALA A 40 6.14 20.58 13.12
N SER A 41 5.81 19.66 14.04
CA SER A 41 5.37 18.29 13.73
C SER A 41 4.09 17.92 14.51
N PRO A 42 2.90 18.25 13.98
CA PRO A 42 1.62 17.96 14.66
C PRO A 42 1.34 16.46 14.90
N ARG A 43 2.14 15.56 14.31
CA ARG A 43 2.01 14.10 14.43
C ARG A 43 3.14 13.45 15.25
N ASP A 44 3.92 14.25 16.00
CA ASP A 44 4.89 13.73 16.97
C ASP A 44 4.16 13.14 18.20
N SER A 45 4.01 11.81 18.19
CA SER A 45 3.36 11.06 19.27
C SER A 45 4.01 11.23 20.64
N GLU A 46 5.30 11.62 20.70
CA GLU A 46 6.06 11.69 21.95
C GLU A 46 6.02 13.09 22.56
N ALA A 47 6.14 14.14 21.74
CA ALA A 47 5.88 15.52 22.18
C ALA A 47 4.45 15.68 22.72
N TRP A 48 3.45 15.08 22.08
CA TRP A 48 2.07 15.10 22.57
C TRP A 48 1.88 14.38 23.92
N LEU A 49 2.43 13.17 24.08
CA LEU A 49 2.31 12.42 25.34
C LEU A 49 3.02 13.12 26.50
N THR A 50 4.14 13.78 26.23
CA THR A 50 4.92 14.48 27.25
C THR A 50 4.31 15.83 27.59
N LEU A 51 3.77 16.57 26.62
CA LEU A 51 2.94 17.76 26.84
C LEU A 51 1.73 17.44 27.74
N LEU A 52 0.98 16.37 27.46
CA LEU A 52 -0.16 15.96 28.29
C LEU A 52 0.27 15.60 29.73
N ALA A 53 1.35 14.84 29.90
CA ALA A 53 1.85 14.48 31.23
C ALA A 53 2.35 15.69 32.04
N ASP A 54 2.95 16.68 31.37
CA ASP A 54 3.38 17.95 31.97
C ASP A 54 2.17 18.82 32.39
N CYS A 55 1.06 18.78 31.62
CA CYS A 55 -0.20 19.45 31.97
C CYS A 55 -0.94 18.75 33.12
N GLU A 56 -1.01 17.41 33.13
CA GLU A 56 -1.58 16.63 34.24
C GLU A 56 -0.83 16.89 35.55
N ALA A 57 0.51 16.97 35.50
CA ALA A 57 1.33 17.29 36.67
C ALA A 57 1.03 18.68 37.23
N ARG A 58 0.94 19.72 36.38
CA ARG A 58 0.67 21.10 36.83
C ARG A 58 -0.77 21.32 37.28
N LEU A 59 -1.73 20.53 36.81
CA LEU A 59 -3.10 20.56 37.36
C LEU A 59 -3.13 20.12 38.84
N ALA A 60 -2.28 19.18 39.24
CA ALA A 60 -2.08 18.83 40.65
C ALA A 60 -1.32 19.92 41.46
N GLU A 61 -0.60 20.82 40.78
CA GLU A 61 0.07 22.00 41.37
C GLU A 61 -0.83 23.26 41.38
N GLY A 62 -1.99 23.22 40.71
CA GLY A 62 -3.00 24.28 40.73
C GLY A 62 -3.20 25.10 39.44
N GLU A 63 -2.73 24.62 38.28
CA GLU A 63 -3.05 25.27 36.98
C GLU A 63 -4.55 25.19 36.61
N SER A 64 -4.99 26.09 35.72
CA SER A 64 -6.37 26.15 35.21
C SER A 64 -6.71 24.92 34.35
N ILE A 65 -7.80 24.24 34.71
CA ILE A 65 -8.31 23.07 34.00
C ILE A 65 -8.73 23.37 32.56
N GLU A 66 -9.14 24.60 32.27
CA GLU A 66 -9.50 25.05 30.92
C GLU A 66 -8.31 24.89 29.96
N GLN A 67 -7.08 25.09 30.42
CA GLN A 67 -5.87 24.88 29.61
C GLN A 67 -5.60 23.39 29.36
N VAL A 68 -5.87 22.54 30.36
CA VAL A 68 -5.72 21.08 30.23
C VAL A 68 -6.76 20.53 29.25
N ARG A 69 -8.02 20.95 29.38
CA ARG A 69 -9.11 20.66 28.43
C ARG A 69 -8.74 21.10 27.01
N GLN A 70 -8.27 22.33 26.83
CA GLN A 70 -7.86 22.83 25.51
C GLN A 70 -6.71 21.99 24.92
N THR A 71 -5.70 21.63 25.73
CA THR A 71 -4.59 20.77 25.31
C THR A 71 -5.07 19.38 24.88
N TYR A 72 -6.05 18.81 25.60
CA TYR A 72 -6.70 17.55 25.22
C TYR A 72 -7.53 17.67 23.93
N GLU A 73 -8.30 18.75 23.74
CA GLU A 73 -9.05 18.99 22.51
C GLU A 73 -8.13 19.15 21.29
N ASP A 74 -7.02 19.88 21.43
CA ASP A 74 -6.02 20.04 20.36
C ASP A 74 -5.32 18.71 20.05
N PHE A 75 -5.04 17.89 21.06
CA PHE A 75 -4.54 16.53 20.89
C PHE A 75 -5.54 15.62 20.14
N PHE A 76 -6.83 15.65 20.50
CA PHE A 76 -7.85 14.80 19.87
C PHE A 76 -8.18 15.18 18.42
N LYS A 77 -7.85 16.40 17.96
CA LYS A 77 -7.89 16.75 16.52
C LYS A 77 -6.92 15.88 15.71
N VAL A 78 -5.76 15.55 16.27
CA VAL A 78 -4.76 14.69 15.63
C VAL A 78 -5.07 13.21 15.86
N TYR A 79 -5.37 12.85 17.12
CA TYR A 79 -5.53 11.47 17.59
C TYR A 79 -6.95 11.19 18.16
N PRO A 80 -8.03 11.29 17.36
CA PRO A 80 -9.40 11.14 17.85
C PRO A 80 -9.71 9.75 18.44
N ASN A 81 -8.96 8.71 18.03
CA ASN A 81 -9.19 7.33 18.47
C ASN A 81 -8.29 6.92 19.65
N ALA A 82 -7.69 7.88 20.37
CA ALA A 82 -6.74 7.65 21.46
C ALA A 82 -7.42 7.15 22.76
N ALA A 83 -7.80 5.87 22.77
CA ALA A 83 -8.65 5.27 23.82
C ALA A 83 -8.14 5.44 25.26
N ARG A 84 -6.82 5.45 25.50
CA ARG A 84 -6.25 5.63 26.85
C ARG A 84 -6.33 7.08 27.30
N GLN A 85 -6.15 8.03 26.39
CA GLN A 85 -6.20 9.46 26.65
C GLN A 85 -7.65 9.92 26.89
N TRP A 86 -8.63 9.32 26.19
CA TRP A 86 -10.04 9.44 26.57
C TRP A 86 -10.29 8.92 27.99
N GLN A 87 -9.70 7.78 28.39
CA GLN A 87 -9.81 7.26 29.75
C GLN A 87 -9.17 8.21 30.78
N SER A 88 -7.94 8.71 30.54
CA SER A 88 -7.30 9.70 31.41
C SER A 88 -8.16 10.95 31.63
N LEU A 89 -8.72 11.54 30.55
CA LEU A 89 -9.57 12.72 30.66
C LEU A 89 -10.90 12.42 31.39
N ILE A 90 -11.49 11.23 31.16
CA ILE A 90 -12.71 10.81 31.86
C ILE A 90 -12.43 10.58 33.35
N ASP A 91 -11.35 9.89 33.70
CA ASP A 91 -10.95 9.67 35.11
C ASP A 91 -10.60 11.01 35.80
N LEU A 92 -10.02 11.97 35.08
CA LEU A 92 -9.77 13.32 35.56
C LEU A 92 -11.08 14.08 35.86
N GLU A 93 -12.01 14.17 34.91
CA GLU A 93 -13.30 14.84 35.12
C GLU A 93 -14.16 14.15 36.18
N LEU A 94 -14.02 12.82 36.34
CA LEU A 94 -14.62 12.07 37.45
C LEU A 94 -14.00 12.41 38.81
N SER A 95 -12.67 12.62 38.89
CA SER A 95 -12.00 13.04 40.13
C SER A 95 -12.45 14.43 40.60
N LEU A 96 -12.99 15.24 39.68
CA LEU A 96 -13.50 16.59 39.90
C LEU A 96 -15.02 16.65 40.06
N GLY A 97 -15.74 15.55 39.83
CA GLY A 97 -17.20 15.48 39.94
C GLY A 97 -17.99 16.06 38.74
N ASN A 98 -17.36 16.26 37.58
CA ASN A 98 -17.97 16.89 36.41
C ASN A 98 -18.78 15.90 35.54
N PHE A 99 -19.77 15.23 36.15
CA PHE A 99 -20.58 14.17 35.51
C PHE A 99 -21.18 14.55 34.14
N LYS A 100 -21.62 15.81 33.97
CA LYS A 100 -22.17 16.32 32.70
C LYS A 100 -21.15 16.36 31.56
N GLU A 101 -19.89 16.63 31.86
CA GLU A 101 -18.82 16.62 30.86
C GLU A 101 -18.44 15.18 30.52
N VAL A 102 -18.37 14.29 31.52
CA VAL A 102 -18.14 12.86 31.33
C VAL A 102 -19.16 12.22 30.36
N GLU A 103 -20.43 12.59 30.45
CA GLU A 103 -21.47 12.11 29.51
C GLU A 103 -21.31 12.65 28.08
N GLN A 104 -20.86 13.90 27.93
CA GLN A 104 -20.52 14.48 26.62
C GLN A 104 -19.28 13.81 26.02
N LEU A 105 -18.25 13.54 26.83
CA LEU A 105 -17.03 12.82 26.43
C LEU A 105 -17.38 11.41 25.93
N PHE A 106 -18.14 10.63 26.71
CA PHE A 106 -18.62 9.30 26.29
C PHE A 106 -19.42 9.35 24.99
N THR A 107 -20.28 10.35 24.82
CA THR A 107 -21.08 10.53 23.59
C THR A 107 -20.20 10.76 22.36
N ARG A 108 -19.06 11.45 22.50
CA ARG A 108 -18.10 11.72 21.42
C ARG A 108 -17.19 10.51 21.11
N CYS A 109 -16.70 9.80 22.13
CA CYS A 109 -15.62 8.82 21.95
C CYS A 109 -16.07 7.36 21.77
N LEU A 110 -17.23 6.95 22.32
CA LEU A 110 -17.60 5.52 22.36
C LEU A 110 -17.86 4.91 20.97
N ARG A 111 -18.53 5.64 20.08
CA ARG A 111 -18.91 5.15 18.74
C ARG A 111 -17.75 5.20 17.74
N THR A 112 -16.80 6.12 17.95
CA THR A 112 -15.65 6.36 17.07
C THR A 112 -14.44 5.49 17.43
N THR A 113 -14.27 5.17 18.72
CA THR A 113 -13.10 4.43 19.23
C THR A 113 -13.45 2.97 19.56
N PRO A 114 -13.02 1.97 18.76
CA PRO A 114 -13.40 0.56 18.92
C PRO A 114 -12.62 -0.18 20.03
N SER A 115 -12.48 0.45 21.21
CA SER A 115 -11.65 -0.04 22.33
C SER A 115 -12.46 -0.65 23.48
N VAL A 116 -12.22 -1.94 23.76
CA VAL A 116 -12.91 -2.69 24.84
C VAL A 116 -12.73 -2.04 26.21
N SER A 117 -11.56 -1.44 26.52
CA SER A 117 -11.33 -0.81 27.82
C SER A 117 -12.18 0.45 28.03
N LEU A 118 -12.43 1.22 26.97
CA LEU A 118 -13.27 2.43 27.02
C LEU A 118 -14.74 2.06 27.28
N TRP A 119 -15.23 0.98 26.65
CA TRP A 119 -16.57 0.46 26.88
C TRP A 119 -16.73 -0.19 28.27
N LYS A 120 -15.68 -0.82 28.82
CA LYS A 120 -15.66 -1.22 30.25
C LYS A 120 -15.70 -0.01 31.19
N ALA A 121 -15.00 1.08 30.88
CA ALA A 121 -15.04 2.32 31.67
C ALA A 121 -16.46 2.92 31.68
N TYR A 122 -17.13 2.97 30.52
CA TYR A 122 -18.54 3.37 30.39
C TYR A 122 -19.48 2.51 31.25
N LEU A 123 -19.40 1.18 31.15
CA LEU A 123 -20.27 0.28 31.93
C LEU A 123 -20.03 0.43 33.45
N ASN A 124 -18.78 0.66 33.87
CA ASN A 124 -18.45 0.98 35.27
C ASN A 124 -18.97 2.37 35.70
N TYR A 125 -18.95 3.38 34.82
CA TYR A 125 -19.56 4.69 35.06
C TYR A 125 -21.09 4.56 35.25
N THR A 126 -21.80 3.93 34.31
CA THR A 126 -23.25 3.74 34.38
C THR A 126 -23.68 3.04 35.67
N ARG A 127 -22.94 2.01 36.10
CA ARG A 127 -23.17 1.27 37.36
C ARG A 127 -22.83 2.05 38.63
N ARG A 128 -21.94 3.05 38.57
CA ARG A 128 -21.60 3.95 39.70
C ARG A 128 -22.60 5.08 39.85
N VAL A 129 -23.04 5.68 38.74
CA VAL A 129 -24.03 6.77 38.73
C VAL A 129 -25.45 6.27 38.99
N ASN A 130 -25.76 5.05 38.53
CA ASN A 130 -27.04 4.38 38.78
C ASN A 130 -26.81 3.15 39.69
N PRO A 131 -26.46 3.34 40.97
CA PRO A 131 -26.33 2.23 41.90
C PRO A 131 -27.70 1.58 42.07
N LEU A 132 -27.74 0.25 42.05
CA LEU A 132 -28.98 -0.50 42.23
C LEU A 132 -29.54 -0.22 43.64
N PRO A 133 -30.73 0.38 43.78
CA PRO A 133 -31.34 0.59 45.08
C PRO A 133 -31.56 -0.75 45.79
N ALA A 134 -31.49 -0.76 47.12
CA ALA A 134 -31.83 -1.95 47.90
C ALA A 134 -33.26 -2.43 47.51
N PRO A 135 -33.48 -3.74 47.32
CA PRO A 135 -34.78 -4.25 46.87
C PRO A 135 -35.86 -3.93 47.91
N SER A 136 -36.72 -2.97 47.60
CA SER A 136 -37.72 -2.46 48.55
C SER A 136 -38.64 -3.58 49.03
N ALA A 137 -38.64 -3.82 50.35
CA ALA A 137 -39.48 -4.82 50.99
C ALA A 137 -40.98 -4.49 50.94
N THR A 138 -41.35 -3.26 50.55
CA THR A 138 -42.74 -2.79 50.45
C THR A 138 -43.24 -2.67 49.00
N ALA A 139 -42.41 -2.92 48.00
CA ALA A 139 -42.83 -2.91 46.59
C ALA A 139 -43.61 -4.19 46.24
N SER A 140 -44.93 -4.08 46.27
CA SER A 140 -45.86 -5.16 45.89
C SER A 140 -45.90 -5.37 44.37
N GLY A 141 -45.70 -6.62 43.92
CA GLY A 141 -46.08 -7.09 42.59
C GLY A 141 -45.17 -6.68 41.43
N ASP A 142 -45.05 -5.37 41.18
CA ASP A 142 -44.80 -4.86 39.84
C ASP A 142 -43.37 -4.34 39.60
N ASP A 143 -42.79 -4.71 38.44
CA ASP A 143 -41.39 -4.46 38.03
C ASP A 143 -41.18 -3.00 37.52
N GLU A 144 -41.89 -2.04 38.14
CA GLU A 144 -41.97 -0.60 37.79
C GLU A 144 -41.33 0.34 38.81
N GLY A 145 -40.95 -0.17 39.99
CA GLY A 145 -40.18 0.59 40.98
C GLY A 145 -38.80 1.03 40.45
N GLU A 146 -38.16 2.01 41.09
CA GLU A 146 -36.91 2.61 40.62
C GLU A 146 -35.78 1.57 40.40
N HIS A 147 -35.69 0.56 41.26
CA HIS A 147 -34.78 -0.57 41.09
C HIS A 147 -35.00 -1.36 39.79
N GLY A 148 -36.25 -1.52 39.34
CA GLY A 148 -36.59 -2.15 38.06
C GLY A 148 -36.15 -1.28 36.87
N ARG A 149 -36.34 0.04 36.96
CA ARG A 149 -35.90 1.01 35.93
C ARG A 149 -34.38 1.08 35.83
N VAL A 150 -33.67 1.16 36.95
CA VAL A 150 -32.20 1.16 37.02
C VAL A 150 -31.63 -0.15 36.47
N ARG A 151 -32.23 -1.31 36.78
CA ARG A 151 -31.81 -2.59 36.17
C ARG A 151 -32.00 -2.60 34.65
N LYS A 152 -33.17 -2.17 34.14
CA LYS A 152 -33.44 -2.08 32.70
C LYS A 152 -32.44 -1.16 31.98
N LEU A 153 -32.13 0.01 32.55
CA LEU A 153 -31.12 0.93 32.02
C LEU A 153 -29.71 0.29 31.95
N ILE A 154 -29.32 -0.51 32.94
CA ILE A 154 -28.03 -1.22 32.93
C ILE A 154 -28.05 -2.40 31.92
N GLU A 155 -29.16 -3.13 31.81
CA GLU A 155 -29.36 -4.17 30.78
C GLU A 155 -29.27 -3.57 29.35
N GLU A 156 -29.90 -2.42 29.12
CA GLU A 156 -29.81 -1.66 27.86
C GLU A 156 -28.38 -1.15 27.58
N ALA A 157 -27.65 -0.69 28.60
CA ALA A 157 -26.25 -0.26 28.47
C ALA A 157 -25.32 -1.42 28.10
N TYR A 158 -25.50 -2.61 28.69
CA TYR A 158 -24.77 -3.82 28.27
C TYR A 158 -25.11 -4.22 26.84
N ASP A 159 -26.39 -4.22 26.45
CA ASP A 159 -26.79 -4.60 25.10
C ASP A 159 -26.33 -3.57 24.04
N PHE A 160 -26.27 -2.28 24.40
CA PHE A 160 -25.65 -1.21 23.61
C PHE A 160 -24.14 -1.41 23.42
N ALA A 161 -23.40 -1.73 24.49
CA ALA A 161 -21.97 -2.05 24.41
C ALA A 161 -21.70 -3.31 23.57
N VAL A 162 -22.49 -4.35 23.78
CA VAL A 162 -22.40 -5.63 23.04
C VAL A 162 -22.71 -5.44 21.54
N ARG A 163 -23.62 -4.53 21.16
CA ARG A 163 -23.90 -4.22 19.74
C ARG A 163 -22.72 -3.60 18.99
N HIS A 164 -21.83 -2.85 19.66
CA HIS A 164 -20.68 -2.18 19.02
C HIS A 164 -19.37 -2.95 19.18
N VAL A 165 -19.14 -3.54 20.36
CA VAL A 165 -17.85 -4.13 20.73
C VAL A 165 -17.93 -5.62 21.08
N GLY A 166 -19.13 -6.19 21.23
CA GLY A 166 -19.32 -7.61 21.59
C GLY A 166 -18.76 -8.62 20.60
N MET A 167 -18.52 -8.23 19.33
CA MET A 167 -17.83 -9.03 18.31
C MET A 167 -16.30 -9.07 18.50
N SER A 168 -15.73 -8.24 19.37
CA SER A 168 -14.28 -8.14 19.56
C SER A 168 -13.74 -9.26 20.44
N ARG A 169 -12.60 -9.83 20.05
CA ARG A 169 -11.88 -10.90 20.76
C ARG A 169 -11.79 -10.70 22.27
N ASP A 170 -11.39 -9.50 22.70
CA ASP A 170 -11.13 -9.17 24.10
C ASP A 170 -12.41 -8.75 24.87
N ALA A 171 -13.58 -8.71 24.21
CA ALA A 171 -14.87 -8.38 24.85
C ALA A 171 -15.47 -9.51 25.70
N GLY A 172 -14.81 -10.67 25.78
CA GLY A 172 -15.25 -11.84 26.53
C GLY A 172 -15.61 -11.57 28.00
N ASP A 173 -14.94 -10.61 28.64
CA ASP A 173 -15.26 -10.22 30.02
C ASP A 173 -16.59 -9.46 30.12
N ILE A 174 -16.91 -8.60 29.15
CA ILE A 174 -18.16 -7.82 29.12
C ILE A 174 -19.35 -8.78 29.03
N TRP A 175 -19.23 -9.83 28.21
CA TRP A 175 -20.22 -10.90 28.14
C TRP A 175 -20.37 -11.65 29.48
N MET A 176 -19.27 -11.93 30.18
CA MET A 176 -19.29 -12.59 31.48
C MET A 176 -19.88 -11.71 32.60
N GLU A 177 -19.61 -10.40 32.58
CA GLU A 177 -20.24 -9.44 33.49
C GLU A 177 -21.73 -9.28 33.22
N TYR A 178 -22.16 -9.24 31.95
CA TYR A 178 -23.57 -9.17 31.56
C TYR A 178 -24.33 -10.45 31.93
N LEU A 179 -23.78 -11.64 31.63
CA LEU A 179 -24.33 -12.93 32.05
C LEU A 179 -24.48 -13.01 33.58
N ARG A 180 -23.47 -12.54 34.32
CA ARG A 180 -23.52 -12.47 35.79
C ARG A 180 -24.62 -11.54 36.27
N PHE A 181 -24.74 -10.34 35.69
CA PHE A 181 -25.75 -9.36 36.06
C PHE A 181 -27.19 -9.88 35.86
N VAL A 182 -27.48 -10.53 34.72
CA VAL A 182 -28.78 -11.16 34.48
C VAL A 182 -28.99 -12.37 35.41
N LYS A 183 -27.95 -13.16 35.71
CA LYS A 183 -27.99 -14.25 36.70
C LYS A 183 -28.26 -13.75 38.12
N GLU A 184 -27.87 -12.52 38.46
CA GLU A 184 -28.14 -11.85 39.75
C GLU A 184 -29.54 -11.23 39.84
N ARG A 185 -30.33 -11.16 38.75
CA ARG A 185 -31.73 -10.65 38.79
C ARG A 185 -32.60 -11.47 39.74
N GLU A 186 -33.10 -10.86 40.82
CA GLU A 186 -34.14 -11.46 41.66
C GLU A 186 -35.41 -11.71 40.83
N ALA A 187 -35.93 -12.94 40.88
CA ALA A 187 -37.13 -13.33 40.16
C ALA A 187 -38.07 -14.10 41.11
N LYS A 188 -38.96 -13.35 41.77
CA LYS A 188 -39.88 -13.88 42.80
C LYS A 188 -41.07 -14.63 42.20
N THR A 189 -41.51 -14.22 41.02
CA THR A 189 -42.62 -14.82 40.26
C THR A 189 -42.11 -15.83 39.25
N SER A 190 -42.80 -16.98 39.09
CA SER A 190 -42.44 -18.02 38.11
C SER A 190 -42.30 -17.49 36.68
N TRP A 191 -43.16 -16.54 36.26
CA TRP A 191 -43.03 -15.86 34.96
C TRP A 191 -41.73 -15.06 34.81
N LEU A 192 -41.32 -14.32 35.84
CA LEU A 192 -40.04 -13.59 35.86
C LEU A 192 -38.84 -14.55 35.86
N GLN A 193 -38.98 -15.74 36.46
CA GLN A 193 -37.96 -16.79 36.39
C GLN A 193 -37.83 -17.31 34.95
N GLY A 194 -38.95 -17.56 34.27
CA GLY A 194 -38.98 -17.89 32.85
C GLY A 194 -38.27 -16.84 31.99
N GLN A 195 -38.69 -15.57 32.10
CA GLN A 195 -38.08 -14.45 31.36
C GLN A 195 -36.55 -14.40 31.58
N LYS A 196 -36.10 -14.51 32.84
CA LYS A 196 -34.68 -14.54 33.21
C LYS A 196 -33.91 -15.70 32.53
N MET A 197 -34.50 -16.89 32.41
CA MET A 197 -33.86 -18.00 31.71
C MET A 197 -33.77 -17.76 30.20
N ASP A 198 -34.79 -17.15 29.59
CA ASP A 198 -34.79 -16.84 28.17
C ASP A 198 -33.88 -15.66 27.81
N ASP A 199 -33.76 -14.65 28.69
CA ASP A 199 -32.75 -13.59 28.59
C ASP A 199 -31.32 -14.17 28.64
N MET A 200 -31.01 -15.04 29.62
CA MET A 200 -29.70 -15.71 29.68
C MET A 200 -29.45 -16.60 28.46
N ARG A 201 -30.46 -17.36 27.99
CA ARG A 201 -30.38 -18.16 26.77
C ARG A 201 -30.09 -17.31 25.53
N ARG A 202 -30.77 -16.16 25.38
CA ARG A 202 -30.51 -15.19 24.30
C ARG A 202 -29.05 -14.72 24.30
N ILE A 203 -28.51 -14.40 25.48
CA ILE A 203 -27.13 -13.92 25.63
C ILE A 203 -26.15 -15.05 25.29
N PHE A 204 -26.27 -16.22 25.91
CA PHE A 204 -25.40 -17.38 25.64
C PHE A 204 -25.39 -17.77 24.17
N GLN A 205 -26.56 -17.94 23.54
CA GLN A 205 -26.63 -18.35 22.13
C GLN A 205 -26.04 -17.32 21.16
N ARG A 206 -25.99 -16.04 21.55
CA ARG A 206 -25.37 -14.96 20.74
C ARG A 206 -23.85 -14.95 20.87
N VAL A 207 -23.30 -15.05 22.09
CA VAL A 207 -21.84 -15.00 22.32
C VAL A 207 -21.11 -16.27 21.88
N VAL A 208 -21.76 -17.43 21.93
CA VAL A 208 -21.16 -18.72 21.55
C VAL A 208 -20.75 -18.77 20.05
N GLY A 209 -21.39 -17.99 19.19
CA GLY A 209 -21.01 -17.83 17.79
C GLY A 209 -19.91 -16.78 17.53
N VAL A 210 -19.34 -16.17 18.57
CA VAL A 210 -18.33 -15.10 18.46
C VAL A 210 -16.96 -15.61 18.89
N PRO A 211 -15.88 -15.34 18.13
CA PRO A 211 -14.47 -15.57 18.52
C PRO A 211 -13.98 -14.73 19.73
N VAL A 212 -14.63 -14.82 20.89
CA VAL A 212 -14.19 -14.18 22.14
C VAL A 212 -13.15 -15.03 22.88
N ALA A 213 -12.19 -14.38 23.54
CA ALA A 213 -11.00 -15.02 24.12
C ALA A 213 -11.32 -16.16 25.12
N ASN A 214 -12.48 -16.12 25.77
CA ASN A 214 -12.98 -17.04 26.79
C ASN A 214 -14.15 -17.93 26.30
N VAL A 215 -14.37 -18.08 24.98
CA VAL A 215 -15.53 -18.81 24.42
C VAL A 215 -15.66 -20.26 24.94
N GLU A 216 -14.55 -20.95 25.23
CA GLU A 216 -14.55 -22.30 25.81
C GLU A 216 -14.98 -22.34 27.29
N GLN A 217 -14.89 -21.24 28.03
CA GLN A 217 -15.52 -21.12 29.35
C GLN A 217 -17.02 -20.88 29.20
N ILE A 218 -17.41 -19.93 28.36
CA ILE A 218 -18.81 -19.57 28.14
C ILE A 218 -19.63 -20.78 27.64
N TRP A 219 -19.06 -21.59 26.75
CA TRP A 219 -19.69 -22.83 26.28
C TRP A 219 -19.89 -23.87 27.41
N ARG A 220 -18.92 -24.02 28.31
CA ARG A 220 -19.06 -24.91 29.49
C ARG A 220 -20.11 -24.40 30.47
N GLU A 221 -20.22 -23.09 30.65
CA GLU A 221 -21.27 -22.49 31.49
C GLU A 221 -22.65 -22.59 30.83
N TYR A 222 -22.74 -22.54 29.49
CA TYR A 222 -23.98 -22.79 28.74
C TYR A 222 -24.44 -24.25 28.80
N ASP A 223 -23.52 -25.21 28.65
CA ASP A 223 -23.80 -26.64 28.82
C ASP A 223 -24.31 -26.97 30.23
N GLN A 224 -23.66 -26.42 31.26
CA GLN A 224 -24.14 -26.55 32.66
C GLN A 224 -25.50 -25.88 32.87
N PHE A 225 -25.75 -24.73 32.25
CA PHE A 225 -27.02 -24.00 32.35
C PHE A 225 -28.19 -24.78 31.76
N GLU A 226 -28.11 -25.20 30.49
CA GLU A 226 -29.22 -25.91 29.83
C GLU A 226 -29.46 -27.29 30.45
N ASN A 227 -28.41 -28.04 30.82
CA ASN A 227 -28.56 -29.32 31.54
C ASN A 227 -29.10 -29.14 32.97
N GLY A 228 -28.87 -27.98 33.59
CA GLY A 228 -29.44 -27.59 34.87
C GLY A 228 -30.93 -27.23 34.80
N LEU A 229 -31.41 -26.75 33.65
CA LEU A 229 -32.83 -26.51 33.39
C LEU A 229 -33.57 -27.81 33.00
N ASN A 230 -33.17 -28.44 31.90
CA ASN A 230 -33.79 -29.68 31.42
C ASN A 230 -32.87 -30.44 30.45
N ARG A 231 -32.34 -31.58 30.92
CA ARG A 231 -31.42 -32.47 30.18
C ARG A 231 -31.97 -33.01 28.85
N VAL A 232 -33.28 -33.00 28.61
CA VAL A 232 -33.88 -33.45 27.34
C VAL A 232 -33.80 -32.34 26.29
N THR A 233 -34.20 -31.11 26.63
CA THR A 233 -34.12 -29.96 25.71
C THR A 233 -32.68 -29.45 25.54
N ALA A 234 -31.85 -29.59 26.57
CA ALA A 234 -30.42 -29.22 26.51
C ALA A 234 -29.71 -29.88 25.32
N LYS A 235 -29.91 -31.19 25.12
CA LYS A 235 -29.32 -31.92 23.98
C LYS A 235 -29.67 -31.30 22.62
N LYS A 236 -30.90 -30.78 22.46
CA LYS A 236 -31.33 -30.11 21.24
C LYS A 236 -30.64 -28.75 21.08
N PHE A 237 -30.74 -27.87 22.07
CA PHE A 237 -30.18 -26.51 21.98
C PHE A 237 -28.65 -26.51 21.85
N LEU A 238 -27.97 -27.46 22.49
CA LEU A 238 -26.53 -27.66 22.36
C LEU A 238 -26.16 -28.19 20.97
N ALA A 239 -26.90 -29.16 20.42
CA ALA A 239 -26.67 -29.65 19.06
C ALA A 239 -26.91 -28.55 17.99
N GLU A 240 -27.91 -27.69 18.17
CA GLU A 240 -28.22 -26.58 17.27
C GLU A 240 -27.14 -25.48 17.27
N ARG A 241 -26.41 -25.28 18.38
CA ARG A 241 -25.37 -24.24 18.51
C ARG A 241 -23.94 -24.75 18.43
N SER A 242 -23.71 -26.06 18.57
CA SER A 242 -22.37 -26.65 18.49
C SER A 242 -21.63 -26.40 17.17
N PRO A 243 -22.27 -26.30 15.97
CA PRO A 243 -21.56 -25.95 14.75
C PRO A 243 -20.94 -24.55 14.83
N ALA A 244 -21.76 -23.53 15.15
CA ALA A 244 -21.30 -22.15 15.29
C ALA A 244 -20.22 -21.99 16.36
N TYR A 245 -20.32 -22.72 17.48
CA TYR A 245 -19.27 -22.80 18.50
C TYR A 245 -17.94 -23.33 17.93
N MET A 246 -17.97 -24.40 17.13
CA MET A 246 -16.77 -24.99 16.56
C MET A 246 -16.12 -24.05 15.53
N THR A 247 -16.91 -23.41 14.66
CA THR A 247 -16.42 -22.39 13.71
C THR A 247 -15.80 -21.20 14.45
N ALA A 248 -16.50 -20.63 15.44
CA ALA A 248 -16.00 -19.52 16.24
C ALA A 248 -14.71 -19.86 17.01
N ARG A 249 -14.58 -21.10 17.47
CA ARG A 249 -13.36 -21.59 18.16
C ARG A 249 -12.19 -21.81 17.20
N SER A 250 -12.42 -22.34 16.00
CA SER A 250 -11.39 -22.47 14.96
C SER A 250 -10.90 -21.10 14.50
N ALA A 251 -11.84 -20.20 14.16
CA ALA A 251 -11.53 -18.82 13.79
C ALA A 251 -10.78 -18.07 14.91
N LEU A 252 -11.09 -18.30 16.19
CA LEU A 252 -10.33 -17.74 17.32
C LEU A 252 -8.87 -18.23 17.36
N ARG A 253 -8.61 -19.49 16.99
CA ARG A 253 -7.24 -20.05 16.95
C ARG A 253 -6.41 -19.42 15.84
N GLU A 254 -6.99 -19.24 14.66
CA GLU A 254 -6.35 -18.55 13.52
C GLU A 254 -6.14 -17.07 13.81
N MET A 255 -7.19 -16.38 14.30
CA MET A 255 -7.13 -14.98 14.72
C MET A 255 -6.01 -14.73 15.73
N ARG A 256 -5.77 -15.63 16.70
CA ARG A 256 -4.63 -15.49 17.64
C ARG A 256 -3.29 -15.47 16.91
N GLY A 257 -3.08 -16.40 15.97
CA GLY A 257 -1.86 -16.47 15.16
C GLY A 257 -1.59 -15.20 14.35
N LEU A 258 -2.65 -14.52 13.88
CA LEU A 258 -2.54 -13.26 13.13
C LEU A 258 -2.45 -12.02 14.05
N VAL A 259 -3.27 -11.94 15.10
CA VAL A 259 -3.50 -10.72 15.90
C VAL A 259 -2.54 -10.57 17.08
N ASP A 260 -2.07 -11.66 17.69
CA ASP A 260 -1.12 -11.56 18.81
C ASP A 260 0.25 -10.96 18.41
N PRO A 261 0.87 -11.26 17.26
CA PRO A 261 2.09 -10.58 16.81
C PRO A 261 1.88 -9.14 16.31
N LEU A 262 0.65 -8.65 16.14
CA LEU A 262 0.41 -7.29 15.62
C LEU A 262 0.95 -6.21 16.57
N HIS A 263 1.84 -5.38 16.02
CA HIS A 263 2.32 -4.17 16.69
C HIS A 263 1.14 -3.19 16.91
N ARG A 264 0.82 -2.98 18.19
CA ARG A 264 -0.25 -2.11 18.68
C ARG A 264 0.35 -1.03 19.56
N PRO A 265 0.90 0.05 18.98
CA PRO A 265 1.51 1.14 19.75
C PRO A 265 0.43 1.94 20.50
N LEU A 266 0.85 2.70 21.52
CA LEU A 266 -0.05 3.50 22.35
C LEU A 266 -0.77 4.60 21.54
N LEU A 267 -0.04 5.21 20.61
CA LEU A 267 -0.53 6.12 19.59
C LEU A 267 0.02 5.67 18.22
N PRO A 268 -0.72 5.86 17.12
CA PRO A 268 -0.20 5.63 15.78
C PRO A 268 1.02 6.53 15.52
N ARG A 269 2.05 5.97 14.89
CA ARG A 269 3.27 6.68 14.46
C ARG A 269 3.26 6.86 12.95
N LEU A 270 3.91 7.92 12.46
CA LEU A 270 4.19 8.08 11.04
C LEU A 270 5.09 6.91 10.56
N PRO A 271 4.87 6.36 9.36
CA PRO A 271 5.81 5.39 8.76
C PRO A 271 7.18 6.03 8.57
N ALA A 272 8.26 5.24 8.70
CA ALA A 272 9.64 5.71 8.54
C ALA A 272 9.86 6.57 7.27
N TRP A 273 9.33 6.13 6.12
CA TRP A 273 9.45 6.81 4.82
C TRP A 273 8.58 8.07 4.64
N ILE A 274 7.75 8.42 5.64
CA ILE A 274 7.01 9.68 5.70
C ILE A 274 7.58 10.59 6.81
N ALA A 275 8.14 9.99 7.88
CA ALA A 275 8.75 10.70 8.99
C ALA A 275 10.17 11.22 8.69
N SER A 276 11.05 10.36 8.15
CA SER A 276 12.36 10.74 7.65
C SER A 276 12.30 10.76 6.12
N VAL A 277 12.14 11.95 5.55
CA VAL A 277 12.13 12.15 4.09
C VAL A 277 13.56 12.20 3.54
N ASP A 278 14.52 12.58 4.37
CA ASP A 278 15.88 12.95 3.95
C ASP A 278 16.87 11.78 4.06
N SER A 279 16.66 10.86 5.01
CA SER A 279 17.28 9.52 5.00
C SER A 279 16.51 8.56 5.93
N PRO A 280 15.54 7.78 5.41
CA PRO A 280 14.86 6.77 6.21
C PRO A 280 15.73 5.52 6.31
N ALA A 281 16.13 5.13 7.53
CA ALA A 281 16.93 3.92 7.72
C ALA A 281 16.21 2.67 7.19
N GLU A 282 16.89 1.88 6.36
CA GLU A 282 16.32 0.71 5.68
C GLU A 282 15.68 -0.29 6.68
N SER A 283 16.31 -0.46 7.85
CA SER A 283 15.82 -1.28 8.97
C SER A 283 14.51 -0.76 9.61
N ASP A 284 14.25 0.55 9.54
CA ASP A 284 12.99 1.13 10.00
C ASP A 284 11.89 1.00 8.93
N VAL A 285 12.24 1.20 7.66
CA VAL A 285 11.33 1.05 6.50
C VAL A 285 10.86 -0.40 6.35
N THR A 286 11.78 -1.37 6.40
CA THR A 286 11.47 -2.81 6.32
C THR A 286 10.55 -3.23 7.46
N ARG A 287 10.89 -2.89 8.71
CA ARG A 287 10.06 -3.17 9.90
C ARG A 287 8.67 -2.53 9.81
N ASP A 288 8.54 -1.31 9.31
CA ASP A 288 7.23 -0.66 9.15
C ASP A 288 6.41 -1.26 7.98
N ARG A 289 7.08 -1.74 6.92
CA ARG A 289 6.45 -2.57 5.88
C ARG A 289 5.98 -3.93 6.43
N GLU A 290 6.77 -4.60 7.29
CA GLU A 290 6.37 -5.85 7.96
C GLU A 290 5.14 -5.65 8.87
N ARG A 291 5.12 -4.56 9.66
CA ARG A 291 3.97 -4.18 10.50
C ARG A 291 2.72 -3.97 9.64
N LEU A 292 2.84 -3.27 8.52
CA LEU A 292 1.76 -3.07 7.55
C LEU A 292 1.30 -4.39 6.91
N GLN A 293 2.22 -5.27 6.51
CA GLN A 293 1.93 -6.60 5.97
C GLN A 293 1.11 -7.44 6.97
N GLY A 294 1.51 -7.46 8.25
CA GLY A 294 0.75 -8.17 9.30
C GLY A 294 -0.68 -7.65 9.46
N TRP A 295 -0.87 -6.33 9.50
CA TRP A 295 -2.21 -5.73 9.54
C TRP A 295 -3.03 -6.04 8.28
N LYS A 296 -2.43 -6.00 7.08
CA LYS A 296 -3.11 -6.35 5.83
C LYS A 296 -3.50 -7.83 5.76
N ALA A 297 -2.66 -8.74 6.27
CA ALA A 297 -2.98 -10.16 6.38
C ALA A 297 -4.15 -10.43 7.35
N TYR A 298 -4.22 -9.73 8.48
CA TYR A 298 -5.37 -9.81 9.38
C TYR A 298 -6.66 -9.29 8.71
N LEU A 299 -6.60 -8.15 8.00
CA LEU A 299 -7.75 -7.59 7.29
C LEU A 299 -8.24 -8.53 6.17
N GLN A 300 -7.34 -9.06 5.35
CA GLN A 300 -7.66 -10.04 4.31
C GLN A 300 -8.24 -11.35 4.87
N TRP A 301 -7.83 -11.77 6.07
CA TRP A 301 -8.44 -12.90 6.76
C TRP A 301 -9.88 -12.57 7.20
N GLU A 302 -10.16 -11.38 7.75
CA GLU A 302 -11.55 -10.96 8.05
C GLU A 302 -12.42 -10.83 6.78
N GLU A 303 -11.86 -10.35 5.67
CA GLU A 303 -12.53 -10.28 4.35
C GLU A 303 -12.81 -11.67 3.74
N SER A 304 -12.04 -12.70 4.13
CA SER A 304 -12.26 -14.09 3.68
C SER A 304 -13.45 -14.80 4.34
N ASP A 305 -14.18 -14.10 5.23
CA ASP A 305 -15.30 -14.60 6.04
C ASP A 305 -15.05 -15.92 6.79
N PRO A 306 -14.15 -15.93 7.81
CA PRO A 306 -13.80 -17.13 8.58
C PRO A 306 -14.94 -17.68 9.48
N LEU A 307 -16.14 -17.09 9.39
CA LEU A 307 -17.34 -17.49 10.12
C LEU A 307 -18.51 -17.90 9.21
N GLU A 308 -18.34 -17.85 7.88
CA GLU A 308 -19.37 -18.16 6.88
C GLU A 308 -20.66 -17.31 7.04
N LEU A 309 -20.50 -16.08 7.55
CA LEU A 309 -21.59 -15.13 7.78
C LEU A 309 -22.25 -14.62 6.50
N ALA A 310 -21.54 -14.57 5.37
CA ALA A 310 -22.06 -14.10 4.09
C ALA A 310 -23.35 -14.81 3.65
N ALA A 311 -23.49 -16.09 4.02
CA ALA A 311 -24.66 -16.93 3.71
C ALA A 311 -25.83 -16.79 4.71
N THR A 312 -25.65 -16.09 5.84
CA THR A 312 -26.66 -15.97 6.91
C THR A 312 -26.97 -14.54 7.36
N ASP A 313 -25.96 -13.67 7.46
CA ASP A 313 -26.09 -12.25 7.83
C ASP A 313 -24.92 -11.43 7.24
N THR A 314 -25.13 -10.89 6.05
CA THR A 314 -24.16 -10.03 5.35
C THR A 314 -23.93 -8.69 6.07
N ASP A 315 -24.92 -8.19 6.83
CA ASP A 315 -24.80 -6.95 7.60
C ASP A 315 -23.92 -7.15 8.84
N ALA A 316 -23.99 -8.33 9.48
CA ALA A 316 -23.03 -8.72 10.52
C ALA A 316 -21.60 -8.90 9.97
N LEU A 317 -21.42 -9.48 8.78
CA LEU A 317 -20.11 -9.56 8.12
C LEU A 317 -19.54 -8.17 7.84
N ASN A 318 -20.33 -7.28 7.23
CA ASN A 318 -19.93 -5.91 6.94
C ASN A 318 -19.51 -5.16 8.22
N LYS A 319 -20.31 -5.27 9.29
CA LYS A 319 -19.99 -4.65 10.59
C LYS A 319 -18.72 -5.22 11.21
N ARG A 320 -18.50 -6.53 11.09
CA ARG A 320 -17.26 -7.20 11.56
C ARG A 320 -16.03 -6.65 10.82
N VAL A 321 -16.09 -6.57 9.49
CA VAL A 321 -14.98 -6.07 8.65
C VAL A 321 -14.75 -4.58 8.87
N SER A 322 -15.79 -3.74 8.91
CA SER A 322 -15.65 -2.30 9.23
C SER A 322 -15.09 -2.06 10.64
N VAL A 323 -15.40 -2.91 11.63
CA VAL A 323 -14.76 -2.85 12.97
C VAL A 323 -13.30 -3.32 12.94
N ALA A 324 -12.93 -4.28 12.09
CA ALA A 324 -11.53 -4.65 11.89
C ALA A 324 -10.74 -3.50 11.24
N TYR A 325 -11.29 -2.85 10.21
CA TYR A 325 -10.71 -1.63 9.61
C TYR A 325 -10.60 -0.48 10.62
N ALA A 326 -11.62 -0.22 11.43
CA ALA A 326 -11.57 0.83 12.48
C ALA A 326 -10.48 0.56 13.54
N LYS A 327 -10.19 -0.70 13.87
CA LYS A 327 -9.07 -1.08 14.75
C LYS A 327 -7.71 -0.89 14.05
N ALA A 328 -7.62 -1.25 12.77
CA ALA A 328 -6.41 -1.05 11.99
C ALA A 328 -6.09 0.45 11.85
N THR A 329 -7.06 1.30 11.49
CA THR A 329 -6.88 2.76 11.39
C THR A 329 -6.67 3.44 12.74
N MET A 330 -7.10 2.85 13.87
CA MET A 330 -6.73 3.32 15.22
C MET A 330 -5.23 3.16 15.49
N HIS A 331 -4.62 2.02 15.14
CA HIS A 331 -3.20 1.75 15.39
C HIS A 331 -2.27 2.23 14.26
N MET A 332 -2.78 2.35 13.04
CA MET A 332 -2.03 2.65 11.81
C MET A 332 -2.64 3.88 11.08
N ARG A 333 -3.12 4.89 11.83
CA ARG A 333 -3.81 6.10 11.31
C ARG A 333 -3.10 6.78 10.14
N PHE A 334 -1.77 6.75 10.12
CA PHE A 334 -0.94 7.43 9.11
C PHE A 334 -0.52 6.55 7.93
N TYR A 335 -1.19 5.41 7.71
CA TYR A 335 -0.93 4.48 6.60
C TYR A 335 -2.08 4.56 5.58
N PRO A 336 -1.94 5.30 4.46
CA PRO A 336 -3.05 5.58 3.55
C PRO A 336 -3.60 4.34 2.83
N GLU A 337 -2.81 3.28 2.69
CA GLU A 337 -3.27 2.00 2.11
C GLU A 337 -4.47 1.39 2.86
N ILE A 338 -4.46 1.45 4.21
CA ILE A 338 -5.51 0.84 5.03
C ILE A 338 -6.84 1.61 4.87
N TRP A 339 -6.77 2.94 4.77
CA TRP A 339 -7.94 3.79 4.48
C TRP A 339 -8.50 3.53 3.07
N TYR A 340 -7.63 3.34 2.07
CA TYR A 340 -8.05 2.99 0.72
C TYR A 340 -8.71 1.60 0.65
N MET A 341 -8.15 0.60 1.35
CA MET A 341 -8.74 -0.74 1.47
C MET A 341 -10.11 -0.69 2.16
N ALA A 342 -10.24 0.03 3.29
CA ALA A 342 -11.52 0.23 3.98
C ALA A 342 -12.58 0.87 3.06
N ALA A 343 -12.19 1.90 2.30
CA ALA A 343 -13.08 2.56 1.34
C ALA A 343 -13.50 1.63 0.19
N LYS A 344 -12.60 0.76 -0.32
CA LYS A 344 -12.92 -0.22 -1.37
C LYS A 344 -13.81 -1.36 -0.88
N TRP A 345 -13.66 -1.79 0.38
CA TRP A 345 -14.62 -2.69 1.01
C TRP A 345 -16.00 -2.04 1.14
N ALA A 346 -16.07 -0.81 1.67
CA ALA A 346 -17.31 -0.06 1.80
C ALA A 346 -18.01 0.22 0.45
N GLU A 347 -17.25 0.53 -0.61
CA GLU A 347 -17.78 0.77 -1.97
C GLU A 347 -18.40 -0.49 -2.59
N SER A 348 -17.91 -1.68 -2.23
CA SER A 348 -18.37 -2.96 -2.78
C SER A 348 -19.46 -3.64 -1.94
N HIS A 349 -19.51 -3.40 -0.63
CA HIS A 349 -20.39 -4.13 0.29
C HIS A 349 -21.37 -3.27 1.11
N SER A 350 -21.14 -1.95 1.28
CA SER A 350 -22.06 -1.10 2.07
C SER A 350 -23.31 -0.70 1.26
N PRO A 351 -24.51 -0.73 1.84
CA PRO A 351 -25.70 -0.11 1.25
C PRO A 351 -25.59 1.42 1.06
N ASN A 352 -24.64 2.07 1.75
CA ASN A 352 -24.49 3.53 1.77
C ASN A 352 -23.25 3.98 0.97
N PRO A 353 -23.38 4.47 -0.28
CA PRO A 353 -22.21 4.90 -1.07
C PRO A 353 -21.46 6.10 -0.47
N ASN A 354 -22.07 6.82 0.47
CA ASN A 354 -21.43 7.88 1.23
C ASN A 354 -20.44 7.36 2.27
N GLU A 355 -20.55 6.11 2.75
CA GLU A 355 -19.64 5.53 3.75
C GLU A 355 -18.22 5.40 3.19
N ALA A 356 -18.07 4.90 1.95
CA ALA A 356 -16.78 4.86 1.26
C ALA A 356 -16.18 6.27 1.07
N THR A 357 -17.01 7.28 0.84
CA THR A 357 -16.57 8.69 0.76
C THR A 357 -16.13 9.22 2.13
N GLN A 358 -16.79 8.81 3.23
CA GLN A 358 -16.40 9.16 4.60
C GLN A 358 -15.05 8.54 4.97
N TRP A 359 -14.84 7.24 4.71
CA TRP A 359 -13.54 6.58 4.92
C TRP A 359 -12.39 7.27 4.18
N LEU A 360 -12.62 7.77 2.96
CA LEU A 360 -11.62 8.55 2.21
C LEU A 360 -11.40 9.96 2.76
N LYS A 361 -12.44 10.64 3.26
CA LYS A 361 -12.32 11.96 3.90
C LYS A 361 -11.62 11.87 5.26
N ASP A 362 -12.04 10.96 6.14
CA ASP A 362 -11.40 10.72 7.45
C ASP A 362 -9.93 10.29 7.31
N GLY A 363 -9.62 9.54 6.25
CA GLY A 363 -8.26 9.15 5.89
C GLY A 363 -7.43 10.28 5.30
N LEU A 364 -8.04 11.23 4.58
CA LEU A 364 -7.40 12.44 4.07
C LEU A 364 -7.16 13.45 5.19
N ASP A 365 -8.08 13.62 6.15
CA ASP A 365 -7.88 14.45 7.34
C ASP A 365 -6.74 13.91 8.22
N ALA A 366 -6.57 12.58 8.27
CA ALA A 366 -5.39 11.95 8.87
C ALA A 366 -4.10 12.18 8.05
N ASN A 367 -4.20 12.18 6.71
CA ASN A 367 -3.08 12.15 5.76
C ASN A 367 -3.23 13.17 4.61
N PRO A 368 -3.27 14.50 4.86
CA PRO A 368 -3.65 15.51 3.87
C PRO A 368 -2.70 15.64 2.66
N GLY A 369 -1.50 15.07 2.73
CA GLY A 369 -0.54 14.99 1.62
C GLY A 369 -0.57 13.67 0.85
N SER A 370 -1.58 12.81 1.07
CA SER A 370 -1.65 11.49 0.47
C SER A 370 -2.22 11.53 -0.95
N PHE A 371 -1.33 11.53 -1.95
CA PHE A 371 -1.70 11.40 -3.38
C PHE A 371 -2.69 10.25 -3.63
N LEU A 372 -2.48 9.08 -2.98
CA LEU A 372 -3.38 7.93 -3.08
C LEU A 372 -4.82 8.26 -2.66
N LEU A 373 -4.99 8.89 -1.50
CA LEU A 373 -6.33 9.19 -0.98
C LEU A 373 -6.97 10.38 -1.70
N SER A 374 -6.20 11.41 -2.05
CA SER A 374 -6.69 12.54 -2.84
C SER A 374 -7.19 12.09 -4.23
N PHE A 375 -6.43 11.23 -4.93
CA PHE A 375 -6.86 10.72 -6.23
C PHE A 375 -8.04 9.75 -6.10
N ALA A 376 -8.05 8.85 -5.10
CA ALA A 376 -9.17 7.95 -4.85
C ALA A 376 -10.48 8.69 -4.49
N LEU A 377 -10.38 9.78 -3.72
CA LEU A 377 -11.53 10.62 -3.36
C LEU A 377 -12.08 11.38 -4.58
N VAL A 378 -11.21 11.88 -5.46
CA VAL A 378 -11.62 12.48 -6.74
C VAL A 378 -12.26 11.43 -7.67
N GLU A 379 -11.72 10.21 -7.76
CA GLU A 379 -12.32 9.13 -8.56
C GLU A 379 -13.69 8.69 -8.01
N SER A 380 -13.84 8.59 -6.68
CA SER A 380 -15.14 8.36 -6.03
C SER A 380 -16.11 9.54 -6.20
N GLY A 381 -15.60 10.77 -6.27
CA GLY A 381 -16.38 11.97 -6.63
C GLY A 381 -16.87 11.92 -8.08
N GLU A 382 -15.98 11.59 -9.01
CA GLU A 382 -16.26 11.46 -10.45
C GLU A 382 -17.29 10.35 -10.72
N ALA A 383 -17.16 9.18 -10.09
CA ALA A 383 -18.11 8.07 -10.19
C ALA A 383 -19.52 8.42 -9.67
N ARG A 384 -19.63 9.35 -8.72
CA ARG A 384 -20.91 9.87 -8.18
C ARG A 384 -21.39 11.16 -8.85
N GLY A 385 -20.65 11.71 -9.82
CA GLY A 385 -20.94 13.01 -10.44
C GLY A 385 -20.72 14.23 -9.55
N ALA A 386 -20.08 14.07 -8.38
CA ALA A 386 -19.85 15.12 -7.38
C ALA A 386 -18.58 15.95 -7.69
N THR A 387 -18.53 16.58 -8.86
CA THR A 387 -17.33 17.23 -9.39
C THR A 387 -16.91 18.52 -8.67
N SER A 388 -17.85 19.21 -8.00
CA SER A 388 -17.59 20.49 -7.31
C SER A 388 -16.58 20.38 -6.17
N GLU A 389 -16.57 19.27 -5.43
CA GLU A 389 -15.60 19.04 -4.34
C GLU A 389 -14.18 18.71 -4.88
N CYS A 390 -14.08 18.19 -6.10
CA CYS A 390 -12.83 17.64 -6.65
C CYS A 390 -11.75 18.70 -6.86
N ALA A 391 -12.12 19.93 -7.25
CA ALA A 391 -11.17 21.03 -7.41
C ALA A 391 -10.49 21.41 -6.08
N GLY A 392 -11.25 21.48 -4.98
CA GLY A 392 -10.71 21.81 -3.65
C GLY A 392 -9.71 20.77 -3.13
N ILE A 393 -9.91 19.49 -3.46
CA ILE A 393 -8.98 18.40 -3.09
C ILE A 393 -7.63 18.57 -3.82
N PHE A 394 -7.65 18.90 -5.12
CA PHE A 394 -6.43 19.18 -5.87
C PHE A 394 -5.71 20.44 -5.37
N GLU A 395 -6.45 21.50 -5.04
CA GLU A 395 -5.88 22.75 -4.50
C GLU A 395 -5.26 22.56 -3.10
N ALA A 396 -5.89 21.79 -2.22
CA ALA A 396 -5.35 21.45 -0.90
C ALA A 396 -4.06 20.63 -1.00
N LEU A 397 -4.02 19.61 -1.88
CA LEU A 397 -2.82 18.81 -2.11
C LEU A 397 -1.68 19.65 -2.71
N LEU A 398 -1.98 20.51 -3.69
CA LEU A 398 -1.01 21.45 -4.26
C LEU A 398 -0.43 22.38 -3.19
N ALA A 399 -1.28 22.98 -2.33
CA ALA A 399 -0.83 23.87 -1.26
C ALA A 399 0.09 23.15 -0.25
N GLN A 400 -0.17 21.87 0.07
CA GLN A 400 0.72 21.11 0.94
C GLN A 400 2.05 20.75 0.24
N VAL A 401 2.06 20.42 -1.05
CA VAL A 401 3.30 20.16 -1.80
C VAL A 401 4.12 21.44 -1.95
N HIS A 402 3.49 22.59 -2.26
CA HIS A 402 4.17 23.89 -2.33
C HIS A 402 4.76 24.27 -0.99
N LYS A 403 4.02 24.13 0.12
CA LYS A 403 4.57 24.34 1.47
C LYS A 403 5.80 23.45 1.74
N ARG A 404 5.82 22.19 1.30
CA ARG A 404 7.00 21.30 1.44
C ARG A 404 8.20 21.82 0.64
N ILE A 405 7.99 22.25 -0.61
CA ILE A 405 9.04 22.86 -1.45
C ILE A 405 9.59 24.12 -0.78
N GLU A 406 8.70 25.03 -0.36
CA GLU A 406 9.05 26.29 0.31
C GLU A 406 9.85 26.04 1.61
N THR A 407 9.43 25.09 2.46
CA THR A 407 10.17 24.78 3.70
C THR A 407 11.55 24.15 3.46
N LEU A 408 11.71 23.33 2.42
CA LEU A 408 13.00 22.71 2.11
C LEU A 408 13.94 23.70 1.39
N ALA A 409 13.42 24.56 0.52
CA ALA A 409 14.17 25.67 -0.07
C ALA A 409 14.63 26.66 1.02
N ALA A 410 13.74 27.07 1.93
CA ALA A 410 14.11 27.94 3.04
C ALA A 410 15.14 27.32 3.99
N SER A 411 15.06 26.01 4.25
CA SER A 411 16.05 25.28 5.05
C SER A 411 17.42 25.21 4.35
N LEU A 412 17.43 25.00 3.03
CA LEU A 412 18.66 25.06 2.22
C LEU A 412 19.27 26.47 2.23
N ASP A 413 18.46 27.51 2.01
CA ASP A 413 18.91 28.91 2.06
C ASP A 413 19.42 29.30 3.45
N GLU A 414 18.79 28.84 4.54
CA GLU A 414 19.25 29.06 5.92
C GLU A 414 20.60 28.36 6.18
N GLN A 415 20.80 27.14 5.68
CA GLN A 415 22.06 26.40 5.81
C GLN A 415 23.19 27.04 4.98
N LEU A 416 22.89 27.45 3.75
CA LEU A 416 23.83 28.22 2.92
C LEU A 416 24.20 29.56 3.57
N ALA A 417 23.22 30.26 4.17
CA ALA A 417 23.45 31.50 4.90
C ALA A 417 24.34 31.29 6.15
N LYS A 418 24.18 30.17 6.89
CA LYS A 418 25.05 29.82 8.02
C LYS A 418 26.50 29.56 7.59
N ILE A 419 26.70 28.89 6.45
CA ILE A 419 28.04 28.68 5.85
C ILE A 419 28.65 30.05 5.45
N ASP A 420 27.85 30.98 4.93
CA ASP A 420 28.32 32.33 4.61
C ASP A 420 28.60 33.20 5.85
N THR A 421 27.78 33.16 6.91
CA THR A 421 28.07 33.92 8.13
C THR A 421 29.30 33.40 8.86
N ALA A 422 29.43 32.08 9.02
CA ALA A 422 30.65 31.48 9.58
C ALA A 422 31.89 31.81 8.71
N GLY A 423 31.72 31.82 7.39
CA GLY A 423 32.75 32.25 6.44
C GLY A 423 33.19 33.70 6.61
N GLN A 424 32.23 34.61 6.87
CA GLN A 424 32.48 36.03 7.11
C GLN A 424 33.08 36.27 8.51
N GLU A 425 32.63 35.56 9.54
CA GLU A 425 33.18 35.64 10.90
C GLU A 425 34.65 35.22 10.95
N VAL A 426 35.02 34.12 10.28
CA VAL A 426 36.44 33.70 10.16
C VAL A 426 37.28 34.75 9.43
N ARG A 427 36.77 35.35 8.36
CA ARG A 427 37.46 36.43 7.63
C ARG A 427 37.61 37.70 8.47
N ALA A 428 36.56 38.07 9.22
CA ALA A 428 36.57 39.22 10.12
C ALA A 428 37.51 39.01 11.31
N ALA A 429 37.59 37.80 11.85
CA ALA A 429 38.52 37.44 12.92
C ALA A 429 39.98 37.51 12.45
N ALA A 430 40.30 37.01 11.25
CA ALA A 430 41.62 37.14 10.65
C ALA A 430 42.02 38.61 10.44
N LEU A 431 41.12 39.43 9.88
CA LEU A 431 41.32 40.87 9.70
C LEU A 431 41.46 41.62 11.04
N ALA A 432 40.77 41.19 12.09
CA ALA A 432 40.90 41.75 13.43
C ALA A 432 42.23 41.37 14.11
N ALA A 433 42.68 40.12 13.95
CA ALA A 433 43.99 39.66 14.44
C ALA A 433 45.14 40.44 13.77
N ARG A 434 45.10 40.61 12.45
CA ARG A 434 46.08 41.40 11.69
C ARG A 434 46.13 42.86 12.15
N ARG A 435 44.98 43.48 12.42
CA ARG A 435 44.88 44.83 13.01
C ARG A 435 45.43 44.92 14.43
N ALA A 436 45.43 43.82 15.19
CA ALA A 436 46.05 43.76 16.52
C ALA A 436 47.57 43.48 16.47
N GLY A 437 48.05 42.78 15.44
CA GLY A 437 49.48 42.52 15.20
C GLY A 437 50.26 43.74 14.71
N GLY A 438 49.61 44.67 14.01
CA GLY A 438 50.23 45.92 13.54
C GLY A 438 51.00 45.80 12.23
N GLU A 439 50.79 44.72 11.47
CA GLU A 439 51.43 44.47 10.19
C GLU A 439 50.85 45.35 9.06
N ALA A 440 51.69 45.64 8.06
CA ALA A 440 51.31 46.50 6.93
C ALA A 440 50.33 45.80 5.97
N ASP A 441 49.65 46.59 5.13
CA ASP A 441 48.54 46.08 4.31
C ASP A 441 48.94 45.13 3.16
N GLU A 442 50.23 44.90 2.93
CA GLU A 442 50.71 43.86 2.02
C GLU A 442 50.52 42.46 2.65
N ILE A 443 49.52 41.72 2.16
CA ILE A 443 49.34 40.29 2.46
C ILE A 443 50.53 39.53 1.81
N GLU A 444 51.02 38.44 2.41
CA GLU A 444 52.06 37.62 1.78
C GLU A 444 51.52 36.72 0.64
N GLY A 445 52.43 36.10 -0.13
CA GLY A 445 52.05 35.24 -1.25
C GLY A 445 51.27 34.00 -0.81
N GLU A 446 51.71 33.37 0.28
CA GLU A 446 51.17 32.11 0.80
C GLU A 446 49.79 32.31 1.46
N GLU A 447 49.61 33.38 2.24
CA GLU A 447 48.32 33.71 2.87
C GLU A 447 47.18 33.91 1.86
N ARG A 448 47.46 34.57 0.72
CA ARG A 448 46.46 34.70 -0.37
C ARG A 448 46.08 33.35 -0.96
N GLU A 449 47.00 32.39 -0.99
CA GLU A 449 46.68 31.05 -1.46
C GLU A 449 45.83 30.28 -0.46
N GLU A 450 46.08 30.42 0.84
CA GLU A 450 45.21 29.87 1.86
C GLU A 450 43.81 30.52 1.87
N GLU A 451 43.69 31.83 1.66
CA GLU A 451 42.39 32.50 1.58
C GLU A 451 41.57 31.95 0.40
N ARG A 452 42.17 31.85 -0.80
CA ARG A 452 41.55 31.19 -1.96
C ARG A 452 41.16 29.74 -1.67
N LYS A 453 42.01 28.98 -0.96
CA LYS A 453 41.74 27.58 -0.60
C LYS A 453 40.57 27.46 0.39
N ARG A 454 40.41 28.41 1.32
CA ARG A 454 39.27 28.51 2.24
C ARG A 454 37.99 28.93 1.52
N GLU A 455 38.07 29.85 0.56
CA GLU A 455 36.92 30.24 -0.27
C GLU A 455 36.46 29.07 -1.17
N LEU A 456 37.37 28.41 -1.88
CA LEU A 456 37.07 27.21 -2.69
C LEU A 456 36.50 26.05 -1.86
N ALA A 457 37.00 25.83 -0.64
CA ALA A 457 36.45 24.82 0.26
C ALA A 457 35.01 25.14 0.69
N ARG A 458 34.72 26.42 0.98
CA ARG A 458 33.37 26.88 1.34
C ARG A 458 32.40 26.76 0.17
N ASP A 459 32.82 27.10 -1.04
CA ASP A 459 31.95 26.98 -2.22
C ASP A 459 31.75 25.51 -2.61
N ALA A 460 32.74 24.63 -2.40
CA ALA A 460 32.57 23.18 -2.53
C ALA A 460 31.62 22.60 -1.46
N GLU A 461 31.64 23.10 -0.23
CA GLU A 461 30.70 22.71 0.84
C GLU A 461 29.26 23.12 0.50
N LYS A 462 29.05 24.37 0.03
CA LYS A 462 27.76 24.85 -0.48
C LYS A 462 27.26 24.01 -1.65
N GLU A 463 28.12 23.66 -2.59
CA GLU A 463 27.72 22.91 -3.78
C GLU A 463 27.47 21.43 -3.47
N ALA A 464 28.20 20.82 -2.52
CA ALA A 464 27.87 19.50 -1.98
C ALA A 464 26.49 19.49 -1.33
N LEU A 465 26.17 20.50 -0.51
CA LEU A 465 24.85 20.65 0.11
C LEU A 465 23.75 20.81 -0.97
N ARG A 466 23.96 21.67 -1.96
CA ARG A 466 23.04 21.86 -3.09
C ARG A 466 22.83 20.56 -3.88
N SER A 467 23.89 19.84 -4.22
CA SER A 467 23.80 18.57 -4.93
C SER A 467 23.00 17.50 -4.18
N THR A 468 22.92 17.61 -2.84
CA THR A 468 22.11 16.74 -1.99
C THR A 468 20.64 17.18 -1.94
N THR A 469 20.36 18.48 -1.74
CA THR A 469 18.99 18.98 -1.50
C THR A 469 18.23 19.35 -2.79
N GLN A 470 18.92 19.82 -3.83
CA GLN A 470 18.31 20.21 -5.12
C GLN A 470 17.50 19.08 -5.79
N PRO A 471 18.00 17.83 -5.94
CA PRO A 471 17.21 16.76 -6.55
C PRO A 471 15.96 16.41 -5.72
N ARG A 472 15.97 16.60 -4.39
CA ARG A 472 14.77 16.45 -3.55
C ARG A 472 13.75 17.57 -3.82
N ILE A 473 14.21 18.81 -3.98
CA ILE A 473 13.38 19.96 -4.39
C ILE A 473 12.79 19.74 -5.79
N GLU A 474 13.54 19.17 -6.72
CA GLU A 474 13.09 18.89 -8.10
C GLU A 474 12.07 17.75 -8.13
N SER A 475 12.32 16.64 -7.44
CA SER A 475 11.33 15.57 -7.21
C SER A 475 10.02 16.10 -6.63
N LEU A 476 10.05 17.11 -5.74
CA LEU A 476 8.84 17.74 -5.21
C LEU A 476 8.11 18.66 -6.23
N LYS A 477 8.83 19.28 -7.18
CA LYS A 477 8.21 20.01 -8.30
C LYS A 477 7.52 19.04 -9.28
N GLU A 478 8.08 17.85 -9.46
CA GLU A 478 7.45 16.75 -10.20
C GLU A 478 6.22 16.19 -9.46
N GLU A 479 6.31 15.97 -8.14
CA GLU A 479 5.16 15.65 -7.27
C GLU A 479 4.02 16.67 -7.50
N SER A 480 4.31 17.98 -7.47
CA SER A 480 3.30 19.03 -7.75
C SER A 480 2.76 18.99 -9.18
N SER A 481 3.59 18.65 -10.15
CA SER A 481 3.23 18.66 -11.57
C SER A 481 2.36 17.46 -11.94
N LEU A 482 2.56 16.31 -11.28
CA LEU A 482 1.63 15.18 -11.34
C LEU A 482 0.22 15.57 -10.86
N VAL A 483 0.09 16.40 -9.81
CA VAL A 483 -1.23 16.88 -9.36
C VAL A 483 -1.90 17.74 -10.43
N TRP A 484 -1.17 18.67 -11.05
CA TRP A 484 -1.69 19.48 -12.17
C TRP A 484 -2.14 18.61 -13.35
N ILE A 485 -1.36 17.59 -13.72
CA ILE A 485 -1.69 16.67 -14.81
C ILE A 485 -2.96 15.86 -14.48
N LYS A 486 -3.06 15.31 -13.26
CA LYS A 486 -4.25 14.55 -12.82
C LYS A 486 -5.50 15.44 -12.74
N TRP A 487 -5.37 16.69 -12.33
CA TRP A 487 -6.46 17.67 -12.34
C TRP A 487 -6.91 18.02 -13.77
N MET A 488 -5.98 18.28 -14.70
CA MET A 488 -6.31 18.46 -16.11
C MET A 488 -7.00 17.22 -16.69
N HIS A 489 -6.53 16.00 -16.39
CA HIS A 489 -7.16 14.76 -16.82
C HIS A 489 -8.60 14.62 -16.29
N HIS A 490 -8.84 14.86 -15.00
CA HIS A 490 -10.18 14.84 -14.40
C HIS A 490 -11.12 15.84 -15.10
N VAL A 491 -10.73 17.12 -15.17
CA VAL A 491 -11.54 18.18 -15.80
C VAL A 491 -11.81 17.88 -17.28
N ARG A 492 -10.86 17.24 -18.00
CA ARG A 492 -11.08 16.81 -19.39
C ARG A 492 -12.08 15.65 -19.51
N ARG A 493 -12.22 14.79 -18.49
CA ARG A 493 -13.23 13.72 -18.46
C ARG A 493 -14.61 14.25 -18.10
N THR A 494 -14.70 15.20 -17.15
CA THR A 494 -15.97 15.67 -16.59
C THR A 494 -16.56 16.89 -17.30
N GLU A 495 -15.76 17.92 -17.58
CA GLU A 495 -16.21 19.20 -18.15
C GLU A 495 -15.67 19.45 -19.58
N GLY A 496 -14.65 18.69 -19.98
CA GLY A 496 -14.05 18.73 -21.31
C GLY A 496 -12.94 19.77 -21.49
N LEU A 497 -12.63 20.05 -22.75
CA LEU A 497 -11.35 20.67 -23.13
C LEU A 497 -11.26 22.18 -22.83
N ARG A 498 -12.39 22.92 -22.85
CA ARG A 498 -12.35 24.38 -22.59
C ARG A 498 -11.96 24.70 -21.13
N PRO A 499 -12.55 24.06 -20.10
CA PRO A 499 -12.09 24.23 -18.72
C PRO A 499 -10.69 23.66 -18.48
N THR A 500 -10.32 22.56 -19.14
CA THR A 500 -8.96 22.00 -19.10
C THR A 500 -7.90 23.06 -19.47
N ARG A 501 -8.13 23.85 -20.54
CA ARG A 501 -7.24 24.94 -20.95
C ARG A 501 -7.16 26.07 -19.91
N ALA A 502 -8.17 26.25 -19.07
CA ALA A 502 -8.13 27.18 -17.94
C ALA A 502 -7.26 26.62 -16.80
N VAL A 503 -7.39 25.34 -16.46
CA VAL A 503 -6.51 24.66 -15.49
C VAL A 503 -5.05 24.73 -15.94
N PHE A 504 -4.73 24.42 -17.20
CA PHE A 504 -3.39 24.60 -17.77
C PHE A 504 -2.89 26.06 -17.68
N SER A 505 -3.78 27.04 -17.78
CA SER A 505 -3.45 28.46 -17.66
C SER A 505 -3.30 28.93 -16.20
N LYS A 506 -3.76 28.15 -15.22
CA LYS A 506 -3.44 28.29 -13.80
C LYS A 506 -2.10 27.61 -13.48
N ALA A 507 -1.91 26.37 -13.94
CA ALA A 507 -0.70 25.58 -13.72
C ALA A 507 0.58 26.30 -14.21
N ARG A 508 0.57 26.86 -15.42
CA ARG A 508 1.68 27.66 -15.99
C ARG A 508 2.05 28.93 -15.21
N LYS A 509 1.23 29.35 -14.24
CA LYS A 509 1.49 30.50 -13.36
C LYS A 509 1.90 30.09 -11.94
N SER A 510 1.96 28.78 -11.66
CA SER A 510 2.45 28.26 -10.39
C SER A 510 3.99 28.34 -10.34
N PRO A 511 4.60 28.74 -9.21
CA PRO A 511 6.05 28.93 -9.09
C PRO A 511 6.88 27.64 -9.21
N HIS A 512 6.23 26.48 -9.27
CA HIS A 512 6.86 25.15 -9.22
C HIS A 512 6.41 24.22 -10.37
N CYS A 513 5.92 24.80 -11.48
CA CYS A 513 5.47 24.07 -12.66
C CYS A 513 6.65 23.53 -13.48
N THR A 514 6.64 22.24 -13.81
CA THR A 514 7.66 21.59 -14.67
C THR A 514 7.15 21.34 -16.09
N TRP A 515 8.05 20.93 -17.00
CA TRP A 515 7.73 20.73 -18.41
C TRP A 515 6.73 19.59 -18.67
N GLN A 516 6.64 18.58 -17.79
CA GLN A 516 5.68 17.47 -17.90
C GLN A 516 4.23 17.98 -17.98
N VAL A 517 3.91 19.13 -17.35
CA VAL A 517 2.58 19.76 -17.43
C VAL A 517 2.28 20.26 -18.85
N TYR A 518 3.29 20.76 -19.57
CA TYR A 518 3.16 21.22 -20.95
C TYR A 518 3.09 20.04 -21.93
N GLU A 519 3.92 19.01 -21.74
CA GLU A 519 3.84 17.76 -22.49
C GLU A 519 2.44 17.14 -22.38
N ALA A 520 1.94 16.95 -21.15
CA ALA A 520 0.59 16.43 -20.92
C ALA A 520 -0.48 17.29 -21.60
N SER A 521 -0.43 18.62 -21.48
CA SER A 521 -1.38 19.49 -22.16
C SER A 521 -1.28 19.42 -23.69
N ALA A 522 -0.09 19.21 -24.26
CA ALA A 522 0.11 19.08 -25.71
C ALA A 522 -0.41 17.72 -26.23
N LEU A 523 -0.12 16.63 -25.51
CA LEU A 523 -0.62 15.28 -25.84
C LEU A 523 -2.14 15.19 -25.65
N MET A 524 -2.71 15.88 -24.65
CA MET A 524 -4.18 16.00 -24.50
C MET A 524 -4.83 16.69 -25.69
N GLU A 525 -4.24 17.76 -26.23
CA GLU A 525 -4.71 18.39 -27.47
C GLU A 525 -4.56 17.43 -28.66
N TYR A 526 -3.37 16.87 -28.87
CA TYR A 526 -3.11 15.96 -29.98
C TYR A 526 -4.06 14.74 -30.00
N HIS A 527 -4.25 14.05 -28.87
CA HIS A 527 -5.10 12.86 -28.83
C HIS A 527 -6.60 13.16 -28.69
N CYS A 528 -7.00 14.28 -28.06
CA CYS A 528 -8.43 14.56 -27.79
C CYS A 528 -9.05 15.60 -28.74
N SER A 529 -8.31 16.62 -29.18
CA SER A 529 -8.78 17.62 -30.16
C SER A 529 -8.30 17.33 -31.59
N LYS A 530 -7.28 16.47 -31.75
CA LYS A 530 -6.63 16.13 -33.02
C LYS A 530 -5.91 17.32 -33.68
N ASP A 531 -5.64 18.38 -32.93
CA ASP A 531 -4.94 19.58 -33.39
C ASP A 531 -3.44 19.49 -33.06
N ALA A 532 -2.69 18.80 -33.92
CA ALA A 532 -1.23 18.79 -33.86
C ALA A 532 -0.63 20.21 -33.93
N GLY A 533 -1.27 21.14 -34.65
CA GLY A 533 -0.86 22.53 -34.77
C GLY A 533 -1.06 23.36 -33.50
N VAL A 534 -1.87 22.91 -32.54
CA VAL A 534 -1.93 23.45 -31.17
C VAL A 534 -0.93 22.74 -30.28
N ALA A 535 -0.78 21.42 -30.39
CA ALA A 535 0.21 20.66 -29.62
C ALA A 535 1.65 21.17 -29.84
N THR A 536 2.09 21.34 -31.10
CA THR A 536 3.41 21.91 -31.42
C THR A 536 3.58 23.34 -30.87
N LYS A 537 2.52 24.16 -30.82
CA LYS A 537 2.57 25.50 -30.20
C LYS A 537 2.69 25.46 -28.68
N VAL A 538 2.19 24.41 -28.02
CA VAL A 538 2.39 24.20 -26.57
C VAL A 538 3.83 23.77 -26.29
N PHE A 539 4.42 22.90 -27.12
CA PHE A 539 5.83 22.54 -27.02
C PHE A 539 6.79 23.71 -27.36
N GLU A 540 6.57 24.48 -28.42
CA GLU A 540 7.37 25.71 -28.70
C GLU A 540 7.18 26.80 -27.62
N LEU A 541 6.11 26.76 -26.83
CA LEU A 541 5.96 27.61 -25.66
C LEU A 541 6.78 27.07 -24.47
N ALA A 542 6.77 25.76 -24.24
CA ALA A 542 7.58 25.11 -23.20
C ALA A 542 9.09 25.28 -23.44
N LEU A 543 9.53 25.15 -24.69
CA LEU A 543 10.94 25.29 -25.11
C LEU A 543 11.57 26.65 -24.72
N LYS A 544 10.76 27.70 -24.58
CA LYS A 544 11.22 29.03 -24.13
C LYS A 544 11.55 29.10 -22.64
N THR A 545 11.08 28.14 -21.85
CA THR A 545 11.29 28.06 -20.40
C THR A 545 12.17 26.87 -20.03
N PHE A 546 12.03 25.75 -20.74
CA PHE A 546 12.67 24.46 -20.43
C PHE A 546 13.62 23.96 -21.54
N GLY A 547 14.02 24.82 -22.50
CA GLY A 547 14.93 24.43 -23.58
C GLY A 547 16.37 24.12 -23.15
N SER A 548 16.70 24.31 -21.86
CA SER A 548 17.96 23.94 -21.21
C SER A 548 17.91 22.58 -20.50
N ASP A 549 16.80 21.84 -20.62
CA ASP A 549 16.56 20.50 -20.08
C ASP A 549 16.60 19.47 -21.22
N GLU A 550 17.54 18.54 -21.15
CA GLU A 550 17.78 17.51 -22.15
C GLU A 550 16.65 16.49 -22.25
N ALA A 551 15.96 16.17 -21.15
CA ALA A 551 14.83 15.25 -21.14
C ALA A 551 13.59 15.87 -21.81
N PHE A 552 13.30 17.15 -21.56
CA PHE A 552 12.24 17.87 -22.26
C PHE A 552 12.48 17.90 -23.78
N VAL A 553 13.71 18.19 -24.22
CA VAL A 553 14.04 18.24 -25.65
C VAL A 553 13.88 16.87 -26.31
N VAL A 554 14.27 15.78 -25.64
CA VAL A 554 14.02 14.41 -26.09
C VAL A 554 12.51 14.14 -26.24
N ARG A 555 11.68 14.55 -25.27
CA ARG A 555 10.22 14.37 -25.34
C ARG A 555 9.53 15.18 -26.43
N TYR A 556 9.99 16.41 -26.70
CA TYR A 556 9.49 17.17 -27.83
C TYR A 556 9.94 16.56 -29.17
N LEU A 557 11.16 16.03 -29.25
CA LEU A 557 11.63 15.32 -30.44
C LEU A 557 10.86 14.01 -30.69
N ASP A 558 10.55 13.24 -29.63
CA ASP A 558 9.61 12.10 -29.66
C ASP A 558 8.27 12.49 -30.28
N PHE A 559 7.68 13.60 -29.80
CA PHE A 559 6.40 14.08 -30.32
C PHE A 559 6.47 14.45 -31.81
N LEU A 560 7.46 15.22 -32.24
CA LEU A 560 7.60 15.63 -33.65
C LEU A 560 7.82 14.44 -34.59
N ILE A 561 8.58 13.43 -34.16
CA ILE A 561 8.75 12.17 -34.88
C ILE A 561 7.41 11.39 -34.92
N SER A 562 6.66 11.35 -33.81
CA SER A 562 5.37 10.62 -33.75
C SER A 562 4.28 11.19 -34.68
N ILE A 563 4.35 12.48 -35.02
CA ILE A 563 3.45 13.13 -35.98
C ILE A 563 3.99 13.17 -37.42
N ASN A 564 5.17 12.56 -37.66
CA ASN A 564 5.90 12.59 -38.94
C ASN A 564 6.21 14.02 -39.44
N ASP A 565 6.64 14.91 -38.55
CA ASP A 565 7.11 16.26 -38.89
C ASP A 565 8.64 16.32 -38.91
N ASP A 566 9.22 15.57 -39.85
CA ASP A 566 10.67 15.34 -39.99
C ASP A 566 11.47 16.64 -40.19
N ASN A 567 10.81 17.67 -40.72
CA ASN A 567 11.39 18.99 -40.94
C ASN A 567 11.53 19.76 -39.62
N ASN A 568 10.47 19.84 -38.82
CA ASN A 568 10.54 20.50 -37.52
C ASN A 568 11.33 19.65 -36.51
N ALA A 569 11.31 18.32 -36.59
CA ALA A 569 12.15 17.44 -35.77
C ALA A 569 13.65 17.72 -35.99
N ARG A 570 14.08 17.76 -37.26
CA ARG A 570 15.47 18.10 -37.61
C ARG A 570 15.83 19.55 -37.24
N ALA A 571 14.91 20.50 -37.44
CA ALA A 571 15.13 21.90 -37.05
C ALA A 571 15.19 22.09 -35.52
N LEU A 572 14.45 21.31 -34.74
CA LEU A 572 14.56 21.26 -33.28
C LEU A 572 15.94 20.74 -32.88
N PHE A 573 16.36 19.59 -33.42
CA PHE A 573 17.65 18.97 -33.14
C PHE A 573 18.82 19.94 -33.37
N GLU A 574 18.95 20.51 -34.58
CA GLU A 574 20.05 21.43 -34.91
C GLU A 574 20.05 22.71 -34.05
N ARG A 575 18.85 23.18 -33.63
CA ARG A 575 18.69 24.34 -32.74
C ARG A 575 19.11 24.04 -31.30
N THR A 576 18.86 22.83 -30.78
CA THR A 576 19.08 22.52 -29.36
C THR A 576 20.49 22.01 -29.06
N ILE A 577 21.08 21.15 -29.90
CA ILE A 577 22.41 20.55 -29.64
C ILE A 577 23.54 21.57 -29.40
N THR A 578 23.42 22.79 -29.92
CA THR A 578 24.41 23.87 -29.74
C THR A 578 24.25 24.64 -28.42
N THR A 579 23.13 24.45 -27.72
CA THR A 579 22.79 25.12 -26.45
C THR A 579 23.32 24.36 -25.24
N PHE A 580 23.50 23.04 -25.34
CA PHE A 580 23.98 22.20 -24.23
C PHE A 580 25.51 22.13 -24.23
N GLN A 581 26.12 22.59 -23.12
CA GLN A 581 27.54 22.44 -22.83
C GLN A 581 27.71 21.92 -21.38
N PRO A 582 28.64 20.98 -21.11
CA PRO A 582 29.48 20.22 -22.06
C PRO A 582 28.66 19.35 -23.03
N ALA A 583 29.30 18.87 -24.11
CA ALA A 583 28.64 18.08 -25.16
C ALA A 583 27.97 16.80 -24.65
N GLU A 584 28.46 16.24 -23.53
CA GLU A 584 27.88 15.08 -22.84
C GLU A 584 26.41 15.30 -22.43
N ARG A 585 26.01 16.52 -22.06
CA ARG A 585 24.60 16.84 -21.75
C ARG A 585 23.68 16.75 -22.97
N ALA A 586 24.21 16.95 -24.17
CA ALA A 586 23.45 16.74 -25.41
C ALA A 586 23.26 15.26 -25.75
N ARG A 587 23.94 14.33 -25.06
CA ARG A 587 24.01 12.91 -25.47
C ARG A 587 22.64 12.22 -25.62
N PRO A 588 21.65 12.38 -24.72
CA PRO A 588 20.32 11.80 -24.91
C PRO A 588 19.60 12.27 -26.18
N ILE A 589 19.83 13.53 -26.57
CA ILE A 589 19.27 14.14 -27.79
C ILE A 589 19.94 13.54 -29.04
N TRP A 590 21.27 13.35 -28.99
CA TRP A 590 22.04 12.68 -30.05
C TRP A 590 21.62 11.22 -30.24
N ASP A 591 21.53 10.43 -29.17
CA ASP A 591 21.12 9.03 -29.22
C ASP A 591 19.69 8.88 -29.74
N ARG A 592 18.76 9.74 -29.29
CA ARG A 592 17.37 9.69 -29.74
C ARG A 592 17.21 10.05 -31.22
N TRP A 593 17.99 11.01 -31.72
CA TRP A 593 17.99 11.38 -33.14
C TRP A 593 18.70 10.33 -34.01
N SER A 594 19.80 9.73 -33.53
CA SER A 594 20.51 8.68 -34.26
C SER A 594 19.66 7.43 -34.45
N SER A 595 18.93 6.99 -33.42
CA SER A 595 17.97 5.88 -33.51
C SER A 595 16.91 6.08 -34.62
N TYR A 596 16.50 7.33 -34.86
CA TYR A 596 15.55 7.69 -35.92
C TYR A 596 16.21 7.74 -37.31
N GLU A 597 17.35 8.44 -37.48
CA GLU A 597 18.07 8.49 -38.77
C GLU A 597 18.63 7.10 -39.18
N TYR A 598 19.02 6.23 -38.24
CA TYR A 598 19.40 4.85 -38.54
C TYR A 598 18.22 3.99 -39.00
N SER A 599 17.00 4.27 -38.50
CA SER A 599 15.78 3.51 -38.86
C SER A 599 15.11 3.99 -40.15
N PHE A 600 15.14 5.29 -40.43
CA PHE A 600 14.33 5.92 -41.50
C PHE A 600 15.11 6.88 -42.41
N GLY A 601 16.40 7.14 -42.12
CA GLY A 601 17.24 8.04 -42.90
C GLY A 601 17.79 7.42 -44.19
N ASP A 602 18.58 8.21 -44.91
CA ASP A 602 19.26 7.78 -46.13
C ASP A 602 20.75 7.48 -45.84
N SER A 603 21.44 6.74 -46.72
CA SER A 603 22.87 6.44 -46.52
C SER A 603 23.74 7.69 -46.43
N THR A 604 23.28 8.83 -46.96
CA THR A 604 23.96 10.12 -46.90
C THR A 604 23.73 10.83 -45.56
N SER A 605 22.51 10.85 -45.02
CA SER A 605 22.22 11.42 -43.70
C SER A 605 22.92 10.63 -42.59
N ILE A 606 22.85 9.29 -42.63
CA ILE A 606 23.53 8.38 -41.69
C ILE A 606 25.05 8.66 -41.64
N LYS A 607 25.73 8.74 -42.79
CA LYS A 607 27.18 9.03 -42.84
C LYS A 607 27.54 10.43 -42.31
N LYS A 608 26.69 11.44 -42.58
CA LYS A 608 26.87 12.79 -42.03
C LYS A 608 26.66 12.82 -40.52
N LEU A 609 25.74 12.03 -40.00
CA LEU A 609 25.49 11.91 -38.56
C LEU A 609 26.63 11.17 -37.86
N GLU A 610 27.11 10.05 -38.42
CA GLU A 610 28.26 9.29 -37.91
C GLU A 610 29.53 10.15 -37.84
N ALA A 611 29.80 10.98 -38.86
CA ALA A 611 30.92 11.92 -38.85
C ALA A 611 30.79 12.94 -37.70
N ARG A 612 29.62 13.56 -37.55
CA ARG A 612 29.36 14.54 -36.48
C ARG A 612 29.36 13.91 -35.08
N LEU A 613 28.94 12.66 -34.93
CA LEU A 613 29.04 11.89 -33.68
C LEU A 613 30.50 11.57 -33.33
N ALA A 614 31.37 11.36 -34.32
CA ALA A 614 32.81 11.19 -34.11
C ALA A 614 33.51 12.51 -33.76
N GLU A 615 33.06 13.63 -34.31
CA GLU A 615 33.53 14.99 -33.96
C GLU A 615 33.07 15.42 -32.56
N ALA A 616 31.81 15.12 -32.18
CA ALA A 616 31.22 15.51 -30.90
C ALA A 616 31.61 14.60 -29.73
N PHE A 617 31.88 13.31 -29.99
CA PHE A 617 32.28 12.32 -28.97
C PHE A 617 33.52 11.52 -29.42
N PRO A 618 34.73 12.12 -29.40
CA PRO A 618 35.93 11.47 -29.93
C PRO A 618 36.27 10.13 -29.26
N ASP A 619 36.01 10.00 -27.96
CA ASP A 619 36.34 8.82 -27.15
C ASP A 619 35.42 7.61 -27.39
N GLU A 620 34.29 7.80 -28.10
CA GLU A 620 33.37 6.72 -28.39
C GLU A 620 33.89 5.81 -29.53
N ALA A 621 34.06 4.52 -29.20
CA ALA A 621 34.56 3.51 -30.12
C ALA A 621 33.64 3.33 -31.35
N PRO A 622 34.17 3.28 -32.59
CA PRO A 622 33.38 3.05 -33.81
C PRO A 622 32.54 1.77 -33.79
N LEU A 623 32.98 0.76 -33.04
CA LEU A 623 32.25 -0.49 -32.83
C LEU A 623 30.89 -0.27 -32.13
N LYS A 624 30.81 0.66 -31.17
CA LYS A 624 29.54 0.98 -30.49
C LYS A 624 28.56 1.60 -31.48
N ARG A 625 28.99 2.60 -32.26
CA ARG A 625 28.15 3.22 -33.30
C ARG A 625 27.65 2.21 -34.35
N LEU A 626 28.45 1.19 -34.68
CA LEU A 626 28.01 0.07 -35.53
C LEU A 626 26.94 -0.79 -34.86
N MET A 627 27.08 -1.09 -33.57
CA MET A 627 26.09 -1.84 -32.77
C MET A 627 24.77 -1.05 -32.65
N ASP A 628 24.84 0.23 -32.28
CA ASP A 628 23.70 1.13 -32.13
C ASP A 628 22.91 1.24 -33.45
N ARG A 629 23.61 1.41 -34.59
CA ARG A 629 23.00 1.41 -35.94
C ARG A 629 22.41 0.06 -36.36
N SER A 630 22.89 -1.05 -35.80
CA SER A 630 22.42 -2.40 -36.12
C SER A 630 21.34 -2.89 -35.16
N THR A 631 20.97 -2.09 -34.15
CA THR A 631 19.94 -2.38 -33.17
C THR A 631 18.58 -1.94 -33.69
N TYR A 632 17.53 -2.73 -33.45
CA TYR A 632 16.15 -2.36 -33.77
C TYR A 632 15.22 -2.60 -32.59
N MET A 633 14.73 -1.54 -31.95
CA MET A 633 13.92 -1.61 -30.71
C MET A 633 14.65 -2.41 -29.62
N ASP A 634 14.13 -3.57 -29.20
CA ASP A 634 14.77 -4.48 -28.23
C ASP A 634 15.74 -5.51 -28.86
N LEU A 635 15.88 -5.50 -30.19
CA LEU A 635 16.67 -6.47 -30.93
C LEU A 635 18.13 -6.01 -31.04
N GLU A 636 18.87 -6.26 -29.96
CA GLU A 636 20.34 -6.21 -29.92
C GLU A 636 20.88 -7.65 -29.89
N VAL A 637 21.86 -7.95 -30.74
CA VAL A 637 22.40 -9.30 -30.99
C VAL A 637 23.93 -9.31 -31.03
N ILE A 638 24.57 -8.24 -31.51
CA ILE A 638 26.03 -8.16 -31.67
C ILE A 638 26.69 -8.17 -30.29
N GLY A 639 26.15 -7.44 -29.33
CA GLY A 639 26.58 -7.44 -27.93
C GLY A 639 26.65 -8.86 -27.33
N PRO A 640 25.52 -9.57 -27.14
CA PRO A 640 25.51 -10.87 -26.47
C PRO A 640 26.10 -12.01 -27.30
N ARG A 641 26.05 -11.95 -28.63
CA ARG A 641 26.52 -13.05 -29.50
C ARG A 641 27.98 -12.94 -29.88
N ASP A 642 28.40 -11.75 -30.30
CA ASP A 642 29.69 -11.55 -30.98
C ASP A 642 30.70 -10.80 -30.10
N LEU A 643 30.23 -10.01 -29.11
CA LEU A 643 31.05 -9.29 -28.13
C LEU A 643 31.00 -9.86 -26.71
N GLY A 644 30.12 -10.84 -26.44
CA GLY A 644 29.96 -11.48 -25.12
C GLY A 644 29.32 -10.61 -24.04
N ILE A 645 28.69 -9.48 -24.40
CA ILE A 645 28.04 -8.55 -23.48
C ILE A 645 26.73 -9.20 -22.97
N VAL A 646 26.66 -9.51 -21.68
CA VAL A 646 25.49 -10.18 -21.09
C VAL A 646 24.26 -9.27 -21.18
N ASN A 647 23.37 -9.58 -22.11
CA ASN A 647 22.09 -8.89 -22.27
C ASN A 647 21.16 -9.23 -21.09
N THR A 648 20.73 -8.21 -20.36
CA THR A 648 19.93 -8.33 -19.12
C THR A 648 18.43 -8.53 -19.38
N TYR A 649 17.97 -8.37 -20.62
CA TYR A 649 16.57 -8.48 -20.98
C TYR A 649 16.18 -9.92 -21.35
N GLY A 650 14.91 -10.27 -21.09
CA GLY A 650 14.39 -11.64 -21.10
C GLY A 650 14.65 -12.52 -22.34
N ALA A 651 14.55 -13.84 -22.11
CA ALA A 651 14.95 -14.89 -23.06
C ALA A 651 14.17 -14.88 -24.38
N THR A 652 12.93 -14.38 -24.41
CA THR A 652 12.15 -14.19 -25.65
C THR A 652 11.77 -12.73 -25.85
N ALA A 653 11.48 -12.35 -27.10
CA ALA A 653 10.96 -11.02 -27.42
C ALA A 653 9.60 -10.73 -26.72
N ALA A 654 8.84 -11.76 -26.34
CA ALA A 654 7.64 -11.60 -25.52
C ALA A 654 8.01 -11.22 -24.07
N ASP A 655 8.99 -11.90 -23.47
CA ASP A 655 9.49 -11.54 -22.12
C ASP A 655 10.09 -10.13 -22.12
N ARG A 656 10.78 -9.73 -23.20
CA ARG A 656 11.32 -8.38 -23.35
C ARG A 656 10.24 -7.33 -23.56
N ALA A 657 9.23 -7.57 -24.39
CA ALA A 657 8.08 -6.68 -24.55
C ALA A 657 7.26 -6.54 -23.25
N VAL A 658 7.14 -7.62 -22.47
CA VAL A 658 6.53 -7.58 -21.13
C VAL A 658 7.42 -6.82 -20.15
N ALA A 659 8.75 -7.01 -20.18
CA ALA A 659 9.69 -6.28 -19.33
C ALA A 659 9.76 -4.78 -19.66
N THR A 660 9.71 -4.39 -20.93
CA THR A 660 9.69 -2.96 -21.32
C THR A 660 8.33 -2.32 -21.07
N ALA A 661 7.23 -3.04 -21.23
CA ALA A 661 5.91 -2.58 -20.78
C ALA A 661 5.83 -2.45 -19.24
N ALA A 662 6.44 -3.38 -18.50
CA ALA A 662 6.54 -3.33 -17.05
C ALA A 662 7.47 -2.20 -16.58
N ALA A 663 8.56 -1.90 -17.29
CA ALA A 663 9.42 -0.75 -17.02
C ALA A 663 8.69 0.58 -17.33
N ALA A 664 7.93 0.65 -18.42
CA ALA A 664 7.11 1.82 -18.76
C ALA A 664 5.97 2.06 -17.75
N ALA A 665 5.44 1.00 -17.13
CA ALA A 665 4.52 1.11 -15.99
C ALA A 665 5.25 1.38 -14.66
N GLY A 666 6.48 0.88 -14.52
CA GLY A 666 7.34 0.99 -13.34
C GLY A 666 8.02 2.35 -13.17
N ALA A 667 8.02 3.21 -14.20
CA ALA A 667 8.53 4.58 -14.15
C ALA A 667 7.75 5.53 -13.18
N VAL A 668 6.86 4.99 -12.34
CA VAL A 668 6.29 5.63 -11.15
C VAL A 668 6.60 4.76 -9.92
N GLY A 669 7.89 4.49 -9.70
CA GLY A 669 8.44 3.70 -8.60
C GLY A 669 9.96 3.64 -8.70
N GLY A 670 10.67 4.15 -7.70
CA GLY A 670 12.14 4.27 -7.72
C GLY A 670 12.90 2.94 -7.68
N GLU A 671 14.18 3.00 -8.03
CA GLU A 671 15.10 1.87 -8.07
C GLU A 671 15.38 1.31 -6.66
N GLU A 672 14.89 0.10 -6.34
CA GLU A 672 15.45 -0.73 -5.26
C GLU A 672 15.00 -2.20 -5.34
N ALA A 673 15.52 -2.97 -6.32
CA ALA A 673 15.21 -4.40 -6.48
C ALA A 673 16.30 -5.24 -7.18
N ALA A 674 17.57 -4.80 -7.15
CA ALA A 674 18.66 -5.45 -7.89
C ALA A 674 19.39 -6.57 -7.11
N ALA A 675 18.73 -7.26 -6.18
CA ALA A 675 19.32 -8.38 -5.43
C ALA A 675 18.32 -9.47 -5.02
N THR A 676 18.76 -10.73 -5.13
CA THR A 676 18.22 -11.94 -4.46
C THR A 676 17.11 -12.76 -5.16
N THR A 677 17.28 -14.08 -5.08
CA THR A 677 16.33 -15.19 -5.35
C THR A 677 15.80 -15.43 -6.77
N THR A 678 16.48 -16.33 -7.48
CA THR A 678 15.88 -17.23 -8.46
C THR A 678 15.05 -18.34 -7.79
N ASN A 679 13.73 -18.16 -7.63
CA ASN A 679 12.75 -19.28 -7.63
C ASN A 679 11.29 -18.79 -7.66
N GLY A 680 10.69 -18.77 -8.86
CA GLY A 680 9.25 -18.46 -9.05
C GLY A 680 8.65 -18.98 -10.37
N SER A 681 9.41 -19.76 -11.14
CA SER A 681 9.09 -20.10 -12.54
C SER A 681 7.86 -21.01 -12.73
N LYS A 682 7.35 -21.66 -11.69
CA LYS A 682 6.23 -22.61 -11.82
C LYS A 682 4.88 -21.94 -11.61
N ASP A 683 4.73 -21.10 -10.58
CA ASP A 683 3.43 -20.53 -10.22
C ASP A 683 3.00 -19.42 -11.19
N ALA A 684 3.95 -18.61 -11.67
CA ALA A 684 3.71 -17.67 -12.76
C ALA A 684 3.22 -18.36 -14.05
N ALA A 685 3.78 -19.54 -14.37
CA ALA A 685 3.37 -20.32 -15.54
C ALA A 685 1.95 -20.94 -15.37
N ILE A 686 1.56 -21.30 -14.14
CA ILE A 686 0.20 -21.77 -13.83
C ILE A 686 -0.80 -20.61 -13.93
N ALA A 687 -0.48 -19.45 -13.36
CA ALA A 687 -1.32 -18.24 -13.43
C ALA A 687 -1.53 -17.76 -14.88
N ALA A 688 -0.47 -17.68 -15.68
CA ALA A 688 -0.55 -17.30 -17.09
C ALA A 688 -1.42 -18.28 -17.91
N LYS A 689 -1.33 -19.59 -17.62
CA LYS A 689 -2.12 -20.62 -18.29
C LYS A 689 -3.60 -20.59 -17.89
N ALA A 690 -3.91 -20.22 -16.65
CA ALA A 690 -5.27 -19.97 -16.19
C ALA A 690 -5.88 -18.72 -16.85
N ALA A 691 -5.12 -17.62 -16.94
CA ALA A 691 -5.56 -16.40 -17.62
C ALA A 691 -5.83 -16.63 -19.12
N ALA A 692 -4.95 -17.38 -19.81
CA ALA A 692 -5.15 -17.76 -21.21
C ALA A 692 -6.41 -18.63 -21.41
N ALA A 693 -6.71 -19.54 -20.48
CA ALA A 693 -7.93 -20.35 -20.51
C ALA A 693 -9.20 -19.49 -20.32
N ALA A 694 -9.18 -18.53 -19.39
CA ALA A 694 -10.30 -17.60 -19.18
C ALA A 694 -10.57 -16.73 -20.42
N ALA A 695 -9.52 -16.22 -21.08
CA ALA A 695 -9.63 -15.48 -22.33
C ALA A 695 -10.25 -16.32 -23.46
N ALA A 696 -9.85 -17.59 -23.59
CA ALA A 696 -10.41 -18.51 -24.59
C ALA A 696 -11.91 -18.81 -24.36
N VAL A 697 -12.35 -18.95 -23.11
CA VAL A 697 -13.78 -19.13 -22.76
C VAL A 697 -14.58 -17.87 -23.11
N SER A 698 -14.04 -16.67 -22.82
CA SER A 698 -14.68 -15.41 -23.18
C SER A 698 -14.83 -15.23 -24.69
N ALA A 699 -13.78 -15.58 -25.47
CA ALA A 699 -13.84 -15.54 -26.93
C ALA A 699 -14.89 -16.51 -27.51
N ALA A 700 -15.03 -17.73 -26.96
CA ALA A 700 -16.01 -18.71 -27.41
C ALA A 700 -17.47 -18.29 -27.16
N ALA A 701 -17.73 -17.43 -26.17
CA ALA A 701 -19.07 -16.91 -25.87
C ALA A 701 -19.58 -15.90 -26.92
N ALA A 702 -18.67 -15.24 -27.66
CA ALA A 702 -19.03 -14.20 -28.64
C ALA A 702 -19.60 -14.75 -29.96
N THR A 703 -19.42 -16.04 -30.27
CA THR A 703 -19.58 -16.58 -31.63
C THR A 703 -20.90 -17.33 -31.88
N LYS A 704 -22.00 -16.96 -31.21
CA LYS A 704 -23.35 -17.53 -31.49
C LYS A 704 -24.49 -16.51 -31.46
N ARG A 705 -24.89 -16.06 -32.65
CA ARG A 705 -26.29 -15.76 -33.06
C ARG A 705 -26.41 -15.90 -34.59
N PRO A 706 -27.61 -16.22 -35.13
CA PRO A 706 -27.77 -16.67 -36.52
C PRO A 706 -27.92 -15.52 -37.53
N ALA A 707 -27.87 -15.86 -38.82
CA ALA A 707 -28.17 -14.99 -39.96
C ALA A 707 -29.32 -15.56 -40.78
N ASP A 708 -30.07 -14.68 -41.47
CA ASP A 708 -31.05 -14.89 -42.56
C ASP A 708 -31.67 -13.49 -42.87
N ASP A 709 -32.13 -13.08 -44.07
CA ASP A 709 -32.10 -13.65 -45.44
C ASP A 709 -32.34 -12.51 -46.49
N MET A 710 -32.01 -12.73 -47.78
CA MET A 710 -32.42 -11.99 -49.01
C MET A 710 -32.09 -10.48 -49.20
N SER A 711 -31.88 -9.92 -50.42
CA SER A 711 -31.45 -10.53 -51.69
C SER A 711 -30.88 -9.50 -52.72
N ARG A 712 -29.91 -9.96 -53.51
CA ARG A 712 -29.53 -9.67 -54.93
C ARG A 712 -29.89 -8.34 -55.68
N ARG A 713 -28.86 -7.86 -56.40
CA ARG A 713 -28.82 -7.03 -57.65
C ARG A 713 -29.07 -5.51 -57.51
N GLY A 714 -28.31 -4.63 -58.19
CA GLY A 714 -27.12 -4.88 -59.03
C GLY A 714 -26.58 -3.66 -59.81
N ASN A 715 -25.43 -3.87 -60.48
CA ASN A 715 -24.71 -3.00 -61.43
C ASN A 715 -24.07 -1.67 -60.98
N SER A 716 -22.74 -1.72 -60.96
CA SER A 716 -21.70 -0.71 -61.23
C SER A 716 -21.89 0.03 -62.60
N PRO A 717 -21.01 0.98 -63.06
CA PRO A 717 -19.70 1.36 -62.51
C PRO A 717 -19.25 2.86 -62.55
N ALA A 718 -18.31 3.17 -61.64
CA ALA A 718 -17.02 3.87 -61.83
C ALA A 718 -16.85 5.26 -62.52
N VAL A 719 -16.06 6.10 -61.82
CA VAL A 719 -15.02 7.05 -62.32
C VAL A 719 -15.46 8.39 -62.94
N GLY A 720 -14.83 9.46 -62.44
CA GLY A 720 -14.79 10.81 -63.01
C GLY A 720 -13.87 11.72 -62.18
N GLU A 721 -12.72 12.10 -62.73
CA GLU A 721 -11.78 13.06 -62.11
C GLU A 721 -12.26 14.51 -62.27
N GLY A 722 -11.77 15.46 -61.46
CA GLY A 722 -11.81 16.88 -61.87
C GLY A 722 -11.78 17.97 -60.79
N GLY A 723 -10.57 18.43 -60.42
CA GLY A 723 -10.17 19.84 -60.59
C GLY A 723 -10.77 20.98 -59.74
N ASN A 724 -9.86 21.72 -59.08
CA ASN A 724 -9.94 23.13 -58.63
C ASN A 724 -10.91 23.48 -57.48
N LYS A 725 -10.54 24.26 -56.44
CA LYS A 725 -9.77 25.52 -56.32
C LYS A 725 -10.47 26.79 -56.83
N ARG A 726 -11.28 27.41 -55.95
CA ARG A 726 -11.10 28.76 -55.34
C ARG A 726 -12.26 29.01 -54.34
N MET A 727 -12.06 29.65 -53.19
CA MET A 727 -11.96 31.11 -52.96
C MET A 727 -13.17 31.88 -53.53
N ARG A 728 -13.82 32.83 -52.83
CA ARG A 728 -13.35 33.67 -51.71
C ARG A 728 -14.50 34.43 -51.01
N GLY A 729 -14.55 34.41 -49.67
CA GLY A 729 -15.25 35.40 -48.82
C GLY A 729 -16.79 35.36 -48.82
N GLY A 730 -17.48 36.04 -47.89
CA GLY A 730 -16.97 36.72 -46.68
C GLY A 730 -17.82 37.91 -46.24
N ALA A 731 -18.05 38.04 -44.92
CA ALA A 731 -18.89 39.05 -44.25
C ALA A 731 -20.41 39.00 -44.60
N GLY A 732 -21.32 39.48 -43.74
CA GLY A 732 -21.16 39.92 -42.34
C GLY A 732 -22.32 40.79 -41.86
N ALA A 733 -22.60 40.77 -40.54
CA ALA A 733 -23.70 41.48 -39.83
C ALA A 733 -25.13 41.04 -40.24
N GLY A 734 -26.18 41.27 -39.43
CA GLY A 734 -26.22 41.75 -38.04
C GLY A 734 -27.48 42.58 -37.73
N ALA A 735 -28.01 42.47 -36.50
CA ALA A 735 -29.32 43.01 -36.04
C ALA A 735 -30.56 42.36 -36.74
N SER A 736 -31.78 42.39 -36.20
CA SER A 736 -32.36 42.99 -34.97
C SER A 736 -33.42 42.01 -34.39
N GLU A 737 -33.62 41.86 -33.07
CA GLU A 737 -34.63 42.53 -32.21
C GLU A 737 -36.09 42.53 -32.74
N ARG A 738 -37.17 42.34 -31.95
CA ARG A 738 -37.33 42.28 -30.46
C ARG A 738 -38.66 41.57 -30.04
N ASP A 739 -38.74 41.15 -28.77
CA ASP A 739 -39.86 40.98 -27.82
C ASP A 739 -41.32 40.59 -28.23
N LEU A 740 -41.98 39.74 -27.40
CA LEU A 740 -43.19 40.07 -26.60
C LEU A 740 -43.84 38.85 -25.87
N ALA A 741 -44.61 39.09 -24.80
CA ALA A 741 -45.38 38.12 -23.98
C ALA A 741 -46.41 38.85 -23.06
N PRO A 742 -47.34 38.21 -22.31
CA PRO A 742 -48.02 36.88 -22.39
C PRO A 742 -49.59 37.09 -22.47
N PRO A 743 -50.56 36.58 -21.65
CA PRO A 743 -50.72 35.33 -20.87
C PRO A 743 -51.97 34.39 -21.17
N PRO A 744 -53.21 34.45 -20.56
CA PRO A 744 -54.08 33.25 -20.35
C PRO A 744 -55.59 33.49 -20.72
N PRO A 745 -56.68 32.93 -20.09
CA PRO A 745 -56.90 31.74 -19.22
C PRO A 745 -58.15 30.84 -19.55
N GLN A 746 -58.37 29.73 -18.78
CA GLN A 746 -59.63 28.93 -18.62
C GLN A 746 -60.08 28.06 -19.85
N ARG A 747 -61.00 27.06 -19.82
CA ARG A 747 -61.95 26.39 -18.86
C ARG A 747 -62.19 24.92 -19.36
N ARG A 748 -62.95 23.94 -18.77
CA ARG A 748 -63.90 23.86 -17.63
C ARG A 748 -63.90 22.51 -16.84
N GLY A 749 -64.42 21.39 -17.39
CA GLY A 749 -64.65 20.08 -16.72
C GLY A 749 -65.67 19.18 -17.47
N PRO A 750 -66.05 17.93 -17.04
CA PRO A 750 -66.09 17.41 -15.65
C PRO A 750 -65.54 15.95 -15.40
N LEU A 751 -65.89 15.34 -14.24
CA LEU A 751 -65.52 14.01 -13.65
C LEU A 751 -66.64 12.93 -13.87
N PRO A 752 -66.70 11.72 -13.24
CA PRO A 752 -65.77 10.83 -12.47
C PRO A 752 -65.71 9.38 -13.11
N PRO A 753 -65.53 8.18 -12.45
CA PRO A 753 -65.09 7.78 -11.10
C PRO A 753 -64.04 6.61 -10.96
N GLN A 754 -63.28 6.65 -9.87
CA GLN A 754 -63.01 5.66 -8.77
C GLN A 754 -62.87 4.11 -8.90
N ASN A 755 -61.98 3.60 -8.03
CA ASN A 755 -62.01 2.39 -7.15
C ASN A 755 -61.83 0.93 -7.66
N SER A 756 -60.64 0.38 -7.36
CA SER A 756 -60.35 -0.78 -6.48
C SER A 756 -61.42 -1.85 -6.15
N ALA A 757 -61.02 -3.13 -6.10
CA ALA A 757 -60.77 -3.93 -4.86
C ALA A 757 -60.89 -5.47 -5.05
N PHE A 758 -60.42 -6.23 -4.03
CA PHE A 758 -60.55 -7.69 -3.80
C PHE A 758 -59.87 -8.66 -4.80
N GLY A 759 -59.51 -9.89 -4.42
CA GLY A 759 -59.42 -10.50 -3.08
C GLY A 759 -59.99 -11.93 -2.98
N ALA A 760 -59.27 -12.83 -2.29
CA ALA A 760 -59.57 -14.27 -2.07
C ALA A 760 -59.54 -15.16 -3.34
N GLY A 761 -59.37 -16.49 -3.26
CA GLY A 761 -58.98 -17.34 -2.11
C GLY A 761 -59.41 -18.82 -2.26
N GLY A 762 -58.59 -19.76 -1.78
CA GLY A 762 -58.82 -21.23 -1.84
C GLY A 762 -58.48 -21.87 -3.21
N ALA A 763 -57.84 -23.05 -3.39
CA ALA A 763 -57.52 -24.26 -2.60
C ALA A 763 -58.42 -25.51 -2.86
N VAL A 764 -57.80 -26.70 -2.77
CA VAL A 764 -58.37 -28.08 -2.72
C VAL A 764 -58.59 -28.86 -4.05
N ALA A 765 -57.55 -29.62 -4.42
CA ALA A 765 -57.46 -31.05 -4.83
C ALA A 765 -58.57 -31.84 -5.62
N ALA A 766 -58.13 -32.53 -6.70
CA ALA A 766 -58.42 -33.92 -7.15
C ALA A 766 -58.05 -34.04 -8.67
N ASN A 767 -57.22 -34.93 -9.23
CA ASN A 767 -56.89 -36.36 -9.09
C ASN A 767 -57.80 -37.36 -9.85
N ASN A 768 -57.44 -37.77 -11.09
CA ASN A 768 -57.15 -39.18 -11.47
C ASN A 768 -56.78 -39.43 -12.96
N GLY A 769 -55.98 -40.48 -13.22
CA GLY A 769 -55.81 -41.18 -14.52
C GLY A 769 -54.90 -40.53 -15.59
N GLY A 770 -54.12 -41.25 -16.41
CA GLY A 770 -53.80 -42.70 -16.47
C GLY A 770 -52.71 -42.99 -17.54
N ALA A 771 -51.90 -44.05 -17.37
CA ALA A 771 -50.73 -44.43 -18.22
C ALA A 771 -51.13 -45.44 -19.35
N PRO A 772 -50.24 -46.14 -20.15
CA PRO A 772 -48.81 -46.52 -19.92
C PRO A 772 -47.84 -46.59 -21.15
N GLY A 773 -46.59 -47.02 -20.91
CA GLY A 773 -45.60 -47.50 -21.91
C GLY A 773 -44.38 -46.57 -22.11
N LEU A 774 -43.13 -47.01 -22.35
CA LEU A 774 -42.48 -48.34 -22.49
C LEU A 774 -40.99 -48.25 -21.96
N PRO A 775 -40.14 -49.31 -21.88
CA PRO A 775 -39.37 -49.59 -20.64
C PRO A 775 -37.80 -49.61 -20.83
N PRO A 776 -36.94 -50.48 -20.21
CA PRO A 776 -35.75 -49.97 -19.48
C PRO A 776 -34.39 -50.55 -19.91
N ILE A 777 -33.28 -50.06 -19.30
CA ILE A 777 -31.93 -50.67 -19.40
C ILE A 777 -31.23 -50.69 -18.01
N PRO A 778 -30.77 -51.86 -17.52
CA PRO A 778 -29.96 -52.03 -16.29
C PRO A 778 -28.51 -52.54 -16.60
N PRO A 779 -27.67 -52.99 -15.64
CA PRO A 779 -27.01 -52.16 -14.60
C PRO A 779 -25.50 -52.47 -14.41
N SER A 780 -24.80 -51.66 -13.58
CA SER A 780 -23.47 -51.93 -12.97
C SER A 780 -22.23 -52.05 -13.91
N SER A 781 -20.98 -51.79 -13.47
CA SER A 781 -20.47 -51.22 -12.21
C SER A 781 -19.03 -50.67 -12.37
N ALA A 782 -18.62 -49.77 -11.46
CA ALA A 782 -17.24 -49.51 -11.02
C ALA A 782 -16.19 -48.98 -12.04
N ALA A 783 -16.01 -47.65 -12.06
CA ALA A 783 -14.69 -46.99 -12.16
C ALA A 783 -14.79 -45.55 -11.61
N GLY A 784 -13.88 -45.14 -10.73
CA GLY A 784 -13.85 -43.77 -10.18
C GLY A 784 -12.99 -42.83 -11.04
N ALA A 785 -13.46 -41.61 -11.25
CA ALA A 785 -12.66 -40.55 -11.87
C ALA A 785 -11.59 -40.02 -10.89
N PRO A 786 -10.41 -39.58 -11.37
CA PRO A 786 -9.25 -39.30 -10.51
C PRO A 786 -9.33 -37.97 -9.74
N ALA A 787 -8.70 -37.96 -8.57
CA ALA A 787 -8.50 -36.77 -7.73
C ALA A 787 -7.41 -35.81 -8.30
N PRO A 788 -7.40 -34.52 -7.91
CA PRO A 788 -6.39 -33.56 -8.36
C PRO A 788 -4.98 -33.93 -7.88
N ASN A 789 -4.00 -33.64 -8.72
CA ASN A 789 -2.64 -34.16 -8.61
C ASN A 789 -1.77 -33.29 -7.68
N VAL A 790 -1.61 -33.70 -6.42
CA VAL A 790 -0.69 -33.05 -5.46
C VAL A 790 0.75 -33.46 -5.80
N LEU A 791 1.62 -32.49 -6.07
CA LEU A 791 3.07 -32.71 -6.22
C LEU A 791 3.72 -32.95 -4.86
N ALA A 792 3.52 -34.15 -4.32
CA ALA A 792 4.32 -34.62 -3.19
C ALA A 792 5.80 -34.74 -3.62
N GLU A 793 6.68 -34.04 -2.91
CA GLU A 793 8.12 -34.16 -3.14
C GLU A 793 8.56 -35.61 -2.87
N ARG A 794 9.28 -36.21 -3.81
CA ARG A 794 9.90 -37.52 -3.56
C ARG A 794 11.03 -37.32 -2.56
N PRO A 795 11.05 -38.06 -1.43
CA PRO A 795 12.18 -37.99 -0.51
C PRO A 795 13.46 -38.42 -1.23
N LEU A 796 14.58 -37.77 -0.88
CA LEU A 796 15.90 -38.15 -1.39
C LEU A 796 16.23 -39.57 -0.95
N PRO A 797 16.92 -40.38 -1.77
CA PRO A 797 17.33 -41.73 -1.38
C PRO A 797 18.21 -41.71 -0.12
N ASP A 798 18.06 -42.71 0.76
CA ASP A 798 18.75 -42.74 2.06
C ASP A 798 20.28 -42.62 1.95
N ALA A 799 20.89 -43.14 0.88
CA ALA A 799 22.33 -42.99 0.63
C ALA A 799 22.74 -41.52 0.35
N VAL A 800 21.86 -40.71 -0.23
CA VAL A 800 22.07 -39.26 -0.43
C VAL A 800 21.85 -38.51 0.88
N LEU A 801 20.83 -38.89 1.67
CA LEU A 801 20.61 -38.32 3.02
C LEU A 801 21.79 -38.62 3.95
N PHE A 802 22.34 -39.84 3.89
CA PHE A 802 23.55 -40.24 4.60
C PHE A 802 24.77 -39.41 4.17
N PHE A 803 25.00 -39.25 2.86
CA PHE A 803 26.06 -38.37 2.36
C PHE A 803 25.91 -36.92 2.85
N LEU A 804 24.70 -36.35 2.79
CA LEU A 804 24.42 -35.01 3.31
C LEU A 804 24.62 -34.91 4.83
N SER A 805 24.41 -35.98 5.59
CA SER A 805 24.65 -36.01 7.05
C SER A 805 26.14 -36.06 7.44
N ILE A 806 27.04 -36.39 6.51
CA ILE A 806 28.50 -36.39 6.70
C ILE A 806 29.10 -35.00 6.47
N LEU A 807 28.40 -34.10 5.75
CA LEU A 807 28.89 -32.76 5.47
C LEU A 807 28.89 -31.88 6.74
N PRO A 808 29.95 -31.08 6.99
CA PRO A 808 29.98 -30.13 8.10
C PRO A 808 28.83 -29.13 8.06
N SER A 809 28.36 -28.71 9.24
CA SER A 809 27.27 -27.73 9.33
C SER A 809 27.69 -26.39 8.71
N LEU A 810 26.75 -25.69 8.09
CA LEU A 810 26.97 -24.38 7.44
C LEU A 810 27.44 -23.26 8.39
N ARG A 811 27.43 -23.50 9.72
CA ARG A 811 27.94 -22.58 10.76
C ARG A 811 29.36 -22.93 11.24
N SER A 812 29.94 -24.03 10.76
CA SER A 812 31.20 -24.61 11.22
C SER A 812 32.15 -24.94 10.05
N TRP A 813 32.01 -24.26 8.91
CA TRP A 813 32.85 -24.42 7.73
C TRP A 813 33.39 -23.07 7.27
N ASP A 814 34.72 -22.94 7.28
CA ASP A 814 35.50 -21.77 6.87
C ASP A 814 36.27 -21.98 5.55
N GLY A 815 36.16 -23.18 4.97
CA GLY A 815 36.78 -23.53 3.70
C GLY A 815 36.11 -22.91 2.46
N PRO A 816 36.72 -23.06 1.27
CA PRO A 816 36.18 -22.51 0.02
C PRO A 816 34.78 -23.05 -0.30
N ARG A 817 33.99 -22.24 -1.02
CA ARG A 817 32.64 -22.62 -1.46
C ARG A 817 32.72 -23.75 -2.48
N LEU A 818 32.23 -24.93 -2.12
CA LEU A 818 32.14 -26.07 -3.04
C LEU A 818 31.08 -25.80 -4.13
N PRO A 819 31.43 -25.89 -5.43
CA PRO A 819 30.47 -25.65 -6.50
C PRO A 819 29.44 -26.78 -6.59
N ALA A 820 28.16 -26.44 -6.39
CA ALA A 820 27.08 -27.43 -6.34
C ALA A 820 26.93 -28.28 -7.61
N GLY A 821 27.31 -27.76 -8.78
CA GLY A 821 27.31 -28.50 -10.04
C GLY A 821 28.25 -29.71 -10.00
N GLU A 822 29.50 -29.53 -9.55
CA GLU A 822 30.50 -30.60 -9.47
C GLU A 822 30.08 -31.67 -8.45
N ILE A 823 29.48 -31.29 -7.32
CA ILE A 823 28.91 -32.24 -6.35
C ILE A 823 27.81 -33.08 -7.01
N MET A 824 26.90 -32.45 -7.76
CA MET A 824 25.79 -33.15 -8.44
C MET A 824 26.27 -34.03 -9.60
N ASP A 825 27.40 -33.73 -10.21
CA ASP A 825 28.01 -34.55 -11.27
C ASP A 825 28.83 -35.72 -10.70
N VAL A 826 29.53 -35.52 -9.57
CA VAL A 826 30.13 -36.62 -8.79
C VAL A 826 29.04 -37.57 -8.27
N LEU A 827 27.92 -37.05 -7.75
CA LEU A 827 26.77 -37.85 -7.32
C LEU A 827 26.07 -38.57 -8.49
N ARG A 828 26.12 -38.03 -9.72
CA ARG A 828 25.65 -38.74 -10.94
C ARG A 828 26.62 -39.83 -11.41
N GLY A 829 27.92 -39.67 -11.17
CA GLY A 829 28.95 -40.67 -11.50
C GLY A 829 29.09 -41.80 -10.47
N ALA A 830 28.64 -41.59 -9.23
CA ALA A 830 28.83 -42.53 -8.13
C ALA A 830 27.80 -43.67 -8.11
N THR A 831 28.25 -44.92 -8.27
CA THR A 831 27.43 -46.12 -8.10
C THR A 831 27.22 -46.45 -6.62
N LEU A 832 26.21 -45.83 -6.00
CA LEU A 832 25.82 -46.08 -4.60
C LEU A 832 25.19 -47.49 -4.44
N PRO A 833 25.55 -48.28 -3.40
CA PRO A 833 24.94 -49.59 -3.16
C PRO A 833 23.45 -49.49 -2.82
N GLY A 834 22.61 -50.24 -3.52
CA GLY A 834 21.17 -50.32 -3.24
C GLY A 834 20.82 -51.23 -2.05
N PRO A 835 19.70 -50.99 -1.35
CA PRO A 835 19.26 -51.83 -0.24
C PRO A 835 18.79 -53.22 -0.72
N GLY A 836 19.19 -54.26 0.02
CA GLY A 836 18.78 -55.65 -0.27
C GLY A 836 17.34 -55.96 0.13
N PRO A 837 16.65 -56.89 -0.56
CA PRO A 837 15.24 -57.20 -0.28
C PRO A 837 15.07 -58.23 0.85
N GLY A 838 14.27 -57.91 1.87
CA GLY A 838 13.83 -58.91 2.84
C GLY A 838 13.07 -58.36 4.05
N GLN A 839 11.83 -58.84 4.24
CA GLN A 839 10.97 -58.67 5.43
C GLN A 839 10.49 -57.22 5.71
N GLY A 840 9.32 -56.97 6.29
CA GLY A 840 8.24 -57.92 6.60
C GLY A 840 7.18 -57.35 7.55
N GLN A 841 6.13 -56.71 7.00
CA GLN A 841 4.78 -56.53 7.57
C GLN A 841 4.63 -56.43 9.11
N GLY A 842 4.39 -55.22 9.65
CA GLY A 842 4.00 -55.02 11.06
C GLY A 842 3.25 -53.70 11.30
N GLY A 843 2.01 -53.78 11.79
CA GLY A 843 1.20 -52.63 12.24
C GLY A 843 1.48 -52.25 13.71
N PRO A 844 0.96 -51.11 14.20
CA PRO A 844 1.43 -50.49 15.44
C PRO A 844 0.88 -51.15 16.72
N GLY A 845 1.76 -51.36 17.70
CA GLY A 845 1.42 -51.69 19.09
C GLY A 845 1.47 -50.46 20.01
N GLN A 846 0.54 -50.38 20.96
CA GLN A 846 0.51 -49.34 21.99
C GLN A 846 1.50 -49.66 23.12
N GLY A 847 2.13 -48.65 23.75
CA GLY A 847 2.99 -48.89 24.92
C GLY A 847 3.50 -47.61 25.59
N GLN A 848 3.06 -47.37 26.83
CA GLN A 848 3.51 -46.27 27.70
C GLN A 848 4.94 -46.51 28.24
N GLY A 849 5.68 -45.46 28.62
CA GLY A 849 6.95 -45.66 29.35
C GLY A 849 7.72 -44.38 29.71
N MET A 850 7.60 -43.92 30.95
CA MET A 850 8.45 -42.88 31.57
C MET A 850 9.92 -43.31 31.69
N GLY A 851 10.87 -42.38 31.60
CA GLY A 851 12.27 -42.60 31.98
C GLY A 851 13.14 -41.33 31.94
N GLY A 852 13.65 -40.89 33.10
CA GLY A 852 14.50 -39.69 33.24
C GLY A 852 16.02 -39.94 33.14
N PRO A 853 16.85 -38.89 33.21
CA PRO A 853 18.31 -38.92 33.00
C PRO A 853 19.10 -39.23 34.30
N PRO A 854 20.45 -39.37 34.26
CA PRO A 854 21.30 -38.19 34.52
C PRO A 854 22.74 -38.14 33.91
N GLN A 855 23.20 -36.92 33.67
CA GLN A 855 24.53 -36.30 33.91
C GLN A 855 25.90 -37.03 33.82
N ARG A 856 26.88 -36.19 33.42
CA ARG A 856 28.27 -36.01 33.94
C ARG A 856 29.42 -36.90 33.44
N GLY A 857 30.53 -36.23 33.09
CA GLY A 857 31.87 -36.79 32.90
C GLY A 857 32.69 -35.93 31.96
N GLY A 858 33.71 -35.21 32.47
CA GLY A 858 34.61 -34.37 31.66
C GLY A 858 36.08 -34.84 31.75
N TRP A 859 37.01 -33.89 31.61
CA TRP A 859 38.48 -34.07 31.54
C TRP A 859 38.97 -34.73 30.23
N GLY A 860 40.11 -34.35 29.63
CA GLY A 860 40.98 -33.19 29.87
C GLY A 860 42.47 -33.49 29.63
N ALA A 861 43.20 -32.54 29.02
CA ALA A 861 44.67 -32.50 28.88
C ALA A 861 45.35 -33.59 27.98
N GLN A 862 46.59 -33.45 27.45
CA GLN A 862 47.43 -32.29 27.08
C GLN A 862 48.75 -32.73 26.39
N ARG A 863 49.24 -31.98 25.37
CA ARG A 863 50.56 -32.09 24.66
C ARG A 863 50.82 -33.40 23.86
N GLY A 864 51.71 -33.43 22.86
CA GLY A 864 52.37 -32.32 22.14
C GLY A 864 53.71 -32.69 21.44
N GLY A 865 53.97 -32.13 20.26
CA GLY A 865 55.25 -32.16 19.53
C GLY A 865 55.55 -33.42 18.69
N MET A 866 56.61 -33.49 17.86
CA MET A 866 57.45 -32.44 17.22
C MET A 866 58.45 -33.09 16.23
N GLN A 867 58.55 -32.58 14.98
CA GLN A 867 59.56 -32.97 13.95
C GLN A 867 59.51 -34.46 13.49
N GLY A 868 60.11 -34.88 12.37
CA GLY A 868 60.74 -34.16 11.25
C GLY A 868 61.51 -35.11 10.31
N GLY A 869 61.74 -34.71 9.05
CA GLY A 869 62.57 -35.43 8.08
C GLY A 869 61.81 -36.04 6.87
N MET A 870 62.39 -36.29 5.68
CA MET A 870 63.28 -35.53 4.78
C MET A 870 63.87 -36.50 3.71
N GLY A 871 63.70 -36.17 2.42
CA GLY A 871 64.30 -36.86 1.27
C GLY A 871 63.58 -38.13 0.77
N THR A 872 63.82 -38.64 -0.45
CA THR A 872 64.34 -38.06 -1.72
C THR A 872 64.23 -39.12 -2.84
N ALA A 873 64.11 -38.68 -4.11
CA ALA A 873 64.25 -39.48 -5.35
C ALA A 873 63.20 -40.60 -5.63
N GLY A 874 62.97 -41.03 -6.88
CA GLY A 874 63.37 -40.39 -8.15
C GLY A 874 63.35 -41.29 -9.41
N GLY A 875 62.71 -40.81 -10.49
CA GLY A 875 62.83 -41.33 -11.86
C GLY A 875 62.03 -42.61 -12.20
N MET A 876 61.98 -43.11 -13.46
CA MET A 876 62.03 -42.47 -14.79
C MET A 876 61.83 -43.55 -15.90
N ARG A 877 61.40 -43.15 -17.12
CA ARG A 877 61.19 -44.01 -18.34
C ARG A 877 60.00 -44.98 -18.27
N GLY A 878 59.34 -45.37 -19.37
CA GLY A 878 59.46 -44.96 -20.79
C GLY A 878 58.41 -45.69 -21.69
N GLY A 879 58.17 -45.21 -22.92
CA GLY A 879 57.31 -45.88 -23.94
C GLY A 879 58.10 -46.83 -24.87
N PRO A 880 57.72 -47.06 -26.16
CA PRO A 880 56.58 -46.48 -26.92
C PRO A 880 55.91 -47.42 -27.98
N MET A 881 55.10 -46.81 -28.88
CA MET A 881 54.80 -47.19 -30.30
C MET A 881 53.74 -48.23 -30.73
N GLY A 882 52.87 -47.78 -31.67
CA GLY A 882 52.39 -48.52 -32.87
C GLY A 882 50.97 -49.14 -32.83
N ALA A 883 50.24 -49.34 -33.95
CA ALA A 883 50.28 -48.75 -35.31
C ALA A 883 49.03 -49.17 -36.15
N ALA A 884 48.59 -48.35 -37.13
CA ALA A 884 47.61 -48.68 -38.22
C ALA A 884 46.18 -49.12 -37.78
N ALA A 885 45.25 -49.56 -38.66
CA ALA A 885 44.52 -48.88 -39.76
C ALA A 885 43.27 -49.74 -40.15
N GLY A 886 42.25 -49.35 -40.93
CA GLY A 886 41.85 -48.08 -41.56
C GLY A 886 40.83 -48.28 -42.73
N ARG A 887 40.22 -47.20 -43.25
CA ARG A 887 39.20 -47.10 -44.37
C ARG A 887 37.72 -47.39 -44.02
N GLY A 888 36.78 -46.66 -44.67
CA GLY A 888 35.32 -46.90 -44.60
C GLY A 888 34.40 -45.74 -45.04
N MET A 889 34.27 -45.48 -46.35
CA MET A 889 33.33 -44.54 -46.99
C MET A 889 32.97 -45.12 -48.41
N PRO A 890 31.98 -44.62 -49.20
CA PRO A 890 31.17 -43.39 -49.10
C PRO A 890 29.64 -43.57 -49.42
N MET A 891 28.96 -42.46 -49.76
CA MET A 891 27.68 -42.32 -50.51
C MET A 891 26.33 -42.54 -49.78
N ALA A 892 25.20 -41.93 -50.19
CA ALA A 892 24.97 -40.63 -50.85
C ALA A 892 23.46 -40.25 -50.90
N GLY A 893 23.14 -38.98 -50.60
CA GLY A 893 22.05 -38.20 -51.22
C GLY A 893 20.58 -38.41 -50.79
N GLY A 894 19.79 -37.32 -50.81
CA GLY A 894 18.37 -37.41 -51.21
C GLY A 894 17.30 -36.62 -50.43
N ARG A 895 17.09 -35.34 -50.82
CA ARG A 895 15.80 -34.59 -50.84
C ARG A 895 14.99 -34.37 -49.54
N ARG A 896 14.76 -33.06 -49.28
CA ARG A 896 13.46 -32.36 -49.09
C ARG A 896 12.30 -33.14 -48.41
N TYR A 897 11.76 -32.54 -47.34
CA TYR A 897 10.67 -31.57 -47.54
C TYR A 897 10.96 -30.28 -46.77
#